data_AF-A0A6A6MBV0-F1
#
_entry.id   AF-A0A6A6MBV0-F1
#
_cell.length_a   1.000
_cell.length_b   1.000
_cell.length_c   1.000
_cell.angle_alpha   90.00
_cell.angle_beta   90.00
_cell.angle_gamma   90.00
#
_symmetry.space_group_name_H-M   'P 1'
#
loop_
_entity.id
_entity.type
_entity.pdbx_description
1 polymer ?
#
loop_
_entity_poly.entity_id
_entity_poly.type
_entity_poly.pdbx_seq_one_letter_code
_entity_poly.pdbx_strand_id
1 'polypeptide(L)'
;MTYDHDTTSSVGYLECKRSLRKGLSEPTLKAIQEMGFQYLTKIQARAIPPLLIGKDVLGAARTGSGKTLAFLIPAVELLYNVSFTPRNGTGIVVICPTRELAIQCLMIDEADRILEANFEEEMKQIIKLLPKSRQTALFSATQTEKVEDLARLSFQTTPIYIDVDDGRTKVTNEGLQQGYCVVPSAKRFILLYSFLKRNLSKKVMVFFSSCNSVKFHSELLRYIQVECLDIHGKQKQQKRTSTFFDFCKAEKGILLCTDVAARGLDIPAVDWIVQYDPPDEPKEYIHRVGRTARGEGAKGNALLFLIPEELQFLRYLKAAKVPVKEYEFDDKKLANVQSHLEKLVANNYYLNKSAKDAYRSYVLAYNSHSMKDIFNVHCLDLQAVAASFCFSCPPKVNLNIDSNASKFRKKKHKGSKNGFNESNPYGRQSDGDDKRQFLKPFEAVVHLRIAAVHHCFSITIFQMANSSTTPSVKGPITHVIFDMDGLLLDTEKFYTEVQQIILARYNKTFDWSLKAKMMGRKAIEAAQVFVQETGISDSLSAEDFLVEREEMLQHMFPTSELLPGASHLVRHLHAKGIPICVATGSHRRHFELKTQRHGELFSLMHHVVLGDDPEVKKGKPSPDIFLAAAGRFEGSPVDPKKILVFEDAPSGVLAAKNAGMQVVMVPDPRLDISHHETADQILSSLLEFDPAYWGLPAFENVES
;
A
#
# COMPACT_ATOMS: atom_id res chain seq x y z
N MET A 1 -6.20 4.26 -49.96
CA MET A 1 -7.61 3.96 -49.69
C MET A 1 -8.26 5.22 -49.18
N THR A 2 -9.19 5.79 -49.94
CA THR A 2 -9.92 7.02 -49.62
C THR A 2 -11.01 6.70 -48.60
N TYR A 3 -10.93 7.29 -47.41
CA TYR A 3 -12.04 7.32 -46.45
C TYR A 3 -12.99 8.44 -46.87
N ASP A 4 -14.26 8.11 -47.07
CA ASP A 4 -15.33 9.06 -47.35
C ASP A 4 -15.45 10.03 -46.17
N HIS A 5 -15.22 11.32 -46.43
CA HIS A 5 -15.24 12.38 -45.41
C HIS A 5 -16.65 12.88 -45.07
N ASP A 6 -17.70 12.37 -45.71
CA ASP A 6 -19.00 13.05 -45.80
C ASP A 6 -20.21 12.33 -45.16
N THR A 7 -20.01 11.67 -44.01
CA THR A 7 -21.15 11.21 -43.19
C THR A 7 -20.99 11.60 -41.71
N THR A 8 -20.91 12.91 -41.45
CA THR A 8 -21.22 13.43 -40.12
C THR A 8 -22.71 13.70 -40.04
N SER A 9 -23.45 12.82 -39.36
CA SER A 9 -24.77 13.20 -38.84
C SER A 9 -24.58 14.38 -37.88
N SER A 10 -25.59 15.24 -37.78
CA SER A 10 -25.62 16.48 -36.98
C SER A 10 -25.37 16.29 -35.46
N VAL A 11 -25.11 15.06 -35.03
CA VAL A 11 -24.67 14.68 -33.69
C VAL A 11 -23.48 13.73 -33.90
N GLY A 12 -22.25 14.26 -33.85
CA GLY A 12 -21.03 13.61 -34.37
C GLY A 12 -20.63 12.24 -33.77
N TYR A 13 -21.36 11.19 -34.14
CA TYR A 13 -21.14 9.80 -33.77
C TYR A 13 -21.12 8.91 -35.01
N LEU A 14 -20.13 8.01 -35.06
CA LEU A 14 -19.98 7.00 -36.10
C LEU A 14 -20.42 5.64 -35.53
N GLU A 15 -21.29 4.93 -36.25
CA GLU A 15 -21.82 3.62 -35.88
C GLU A 15 -20.70 2.56 -35.93
N CYS A 16 -20.45 1.85 -34.81
CA CYS A 16 -19.31 0.91 -34.65
C CYS A 16 -19.21 -0.09 -35.81
N LYS A 17 -20.34 -0.69 -36.20
CA LYS A 17 -20.41 -1.72 -37.25
C LYS A 17 -20.13 -1.20 -38.66
N ARG A 18 -20.30 0.09 -38.93
CA ARG A 18 -20.13 0.65 -40.28
C ARG A 18 -18.74 1.25 -40.47
N SER A 19 -18.19 1.83 -39.42
CA SER A 19 -16.92 2.57 -39.45
C SER A 19 -15.68 1.71 -39.23
N LEU A 20 -15.76 0.64 -38.41
CA LEU A 20 -14.60 -0.23 -38.11
C LEU A 20 -14.53 -1.49 -38.97
N ARG A 21 -15.60 -1.83 -39.70
CA ARG A 21 -15.72 -3.10 -40.46
C ARG A 21 -14.67 -3.30 -41.54
N LYS A 22 -14.06 -2.21 -42.03
CA LYS A 22 -13.04 -2.26 -43.10
C LYS A 22 -11.61 -2.43 -42.57
N GLY A 23 -11.39 -2.44 -41.26
CA GLY A 23 -10.04 -2.47 -40.68
C GLY A 23 -9.84 -3.35 -39.44
N LEU A 24 -10.88 -4.03 -38.95
CA LEU A 24 -10.80 -4.93 -37.79
C LEU A 24 -11.24 -6.35 -38.16
N SER A 25 -10.60 -7.34 -37.55
CA SER A 25 -10.93 -8.76 -37.65
C SER A 25 -12.28 -9.11 -37.01
N GLU A 26 -12.90 -10.20 -37.48
CA GLU A 26 -14.19 -10.68 -36.92
C GLU A 26 -14.15 -10.96 -35.41
N PRO A 27 -13.08 -11.56 -34.84
CA PRO A 27 -12.98 -11.76 -33.39
C PRO A 27 -12.96 -10.43 -32.61
N THR A 28 -12.19 -9.44 -33.07
CA THR A 28 -12.12 -8.11 -32.43
C THR A 28 -13.48 -7.42 -32.48
N LEU A 29 -14.18 -7.46 -33.63
CA LEU A 29 -15.52 -6.89 -33.78
C LEU A 29 -16.57 -7.58 -32.90
N LYS A 30 -16.46 -8.90 -32.72
CA LYS A 30 -17.36 -9.67 -31.83
C LYS A 30 -17.15 -9.26 -30.37
N ALA A 31 -15.90 -9.16 -29.92
CA ALA A 31 -15.59 -8.74 -28.56
C ALA A 31 -16.12 -7.33 -28.24
N ILE A 32 -15.96 -6.37 -29.17
CA ILE A 32 -16.50 -5.01 -29.02
C ILE A 32 -18.04 -5.02 -28.88
N GLN A 33 -18.72 -5.90 -29.63
CA GLN A 33 -20.18 -6.05 -29.54
C GLN A 33 -20.63 -6.67 -28.22
N GLU A 34 -19.94 -7.69 -27.73
CA GLU A 34 -20.21 -8.33 -26.43
C GLU A 34 -20.02 -7.35 -25.25
N MET A 35 -19.13 -6.36 -25.40
CA MET A 35 -18.98 -5.27 -24.44
C MET A 35 -20.14 -4.24 -24.47
N GLY A 36 -21.09 -4.37 -25.39
CA GLY A 36 -22.30 -3.53 -25.46
C GLY A 36 -22.11 -2.15 -26.09
N PHE A 37 -20.98 -1.87 -26.74
CA PHE A 37 -20.71 -0.57 -27.37
C PHE A 37 -21.38 -0.45 -28.76
N GLN A 38 -22.41 0.41 -28.86
CA GLN A 38 -23.12 0.66 -30.14
C GLN A 38 -22.44 1.73 -31.01
N TYR A 39 -21.77 2.72 -30.39
CA TYR A 39 -21.17 3.87 -31.06
C TYR A 39 -19.75 4.13 -30.56
N LEU A 40 -18.89 4.68 -31.43
CA LEU A 40 -17.55 5.13 -31.04
C LEU A 40 -17.60 6.52 -30.44
N THR A 41 -16.79 6.76 -29.41
CA THR A 41 -16.55 8.13 -28.92
C THR A 41 -15.69 8.92 -29.91
N LYS A 42 -15.73 10.25 -29.84
CA LYS A 42 -14.97 11.13 -30.75
C LYS A 42 -13.46 10.81 -30.80
N ILE A 43 -12.85 10.53 -29.64
CA ILE A 43 -11.43 10.16 -29.57
C ILE A 43 -11.15 8.79 -30.18
N GLN A 44 -12.06 7.81 -30.01
CA GLN A 44 -11.94 6.49 -30.64
C GLN A 44 -12.07 6.59 -32.17
N ALA A 45 -13.08 7.30 -32.66
CA ALA A 45 -13.32 7.46 -34.10
C ALA A 45 -12.15 8.15 -34.83
N ARG A 46 -11.45 9.07 -34.15
CA ARG A 46 -10.28 9.77 -34.73
C ARG A 46 -8.97 9.01 -34.55
N ALA A 47 -8.75 8.33 -33.42
CA ALA A 47 -7.46 7.70 -33.12
C ALA A 47 -7.31 6.27 -33.68
N ILE A 48 -8.39 5.48 -33.75
CA ILE A 48 -8.31 4.08 -34.18
C ILE A 48 -7.82 3.93 -35.64
N PRO A 49 -8.38 4.65 -36.64
CA PRO A 49 -7.94 4.49 -38.03
C PRO A 49 -6.44 4.77 -38.28
N PRO A 50 -5.85 5.88 -37.80
CA PRO A 50 -4.41 6.12 -37.98
C PRO A 50 -3.53 5.11 -37.23
N LEU A 51 -3.95 4.65 -36.05
CA LEU A 51 -3.20 3.63 -35.30
C LEU A 51 -3.16 2.28 -36.03
N LEU A 52 -4.25 1.85 -36.67
CA LEU A 52 -4.33 0.59 -37.42
C LEU A 52 -3.40 0.55 -38.64
N ILE A 53 -3.09 1.70 -39.24
CA ILE A 53 -2.17 1.79 -40.38
C ILE A 53 -0.71 2.05 -39.96
N GLY A 54 -0.41 1.91 -38.66
CA GLY A 54 0.95 2.02 -38.13
C GLY A 54 1.46 3.45 -37.92
N LYS A 55 0.58 4.46 -37.88
CA LYS A 55 0.99 5.85 -37.60
C LYS A 55 1.13 6.10 -36.10
N ASP A 56 2.07 6.95 -35.75
CA ASP A 56 2.21 7.50 -34.40
C ASP A 56 1.08 8.49 -34.12
N VAL A 57 0.50 8.47 -32.91
CA VAL A 57 -0.64 9.33 -32.53
C VAL A 57 -0.41 9.99 -31.18
N LEU A 58 -0.64 11.31 -31.12
CA LEU A 58 -0.76 12.05 -29.87
C LEU A 58 -2.24 12.43 -29.66
N GLY A 59 -2.90 11.79 -28.70
CA GLY A 59 -4.33 11.97 -28.43
C GLY A 59 -4.59 12.79 -27.17
N ALA A 60 -5.20 13.96 -27.34
CA ALA A 60 -5.67 14.80 -26.23
C ALA A 60 -7.19 14.68 -26.09
N ALA A 61 -7.68 14.25 -24.93
CA ALA A 61 -9.11 14.18 -24.63
C ALA A 61 -9.39 14.14 -23.12
N ARG A 62 -10.53 14.70 -22.67
CA ARG A 62 -10.94 14.68 -21.26
C ARG A 62 -10.94 13.28 -20.61
N THR A 63 -10.88 13.23 -19.27
CA THR A 63 -11.03 11.97 -18.52
C THR A 63 -12.41 11.36 -18.73
N GLY A 64 -12.49 10.04 -18.92
CA GLY A 64 -13.77 9.35 -19.19
C GLY A 64 -14.30 9.47 -20.62
N SER A 65 -13.50 9.98 -21.57
CA SER A 65 -13.83 10.06 -23.00
C SER A 65 -13.64 8.73 -23.78
N GLY A 66 -13.20 7.67 -23.10
CA GLY A 66 -12.96 6.36 -23.73
C GLY A 66 -11.60 6.20 -24.40
N LYS A 67 -10.56 6.95 -23.97
CA LYS A 67 -9.18 6.86 -24.47
C LYS A 67 -8.60 5.44 -24.43
N THR A 68 -8.94 4.67 -23.40
CA THR A 68 -8.46 3.29 -23.21
C THR A 68 -8.77 2.40 -24.41
N LEU A 69 -10.01 2.40 -24.90
CA LEU A 69 -10.38 1.63 -26.08
C LEU A 69 -9.83 2.25 -27.38
N ALA A 70 -9.60 3.57 -27.40
CA ALA A 70 -9.02 4.25 -28.55
C ALA A 70 -7.62 3.72 -28.89
N PHE A 71 -6.86 3.25 -27.88
CA PHE A 71 -5.57 2.60 -28.09
C PHE A 71 -5.58 1.07 -28.00
N LEU A 72 -6.40 0.44 -27.17
CA LEU A 72 -6.40 -1.02 -27.03
C LEU A 72 -6.94 -1.75 -28.25
N ILE A 73 -7.98 -1.22 -28.90
CA ILE A 73 -8.57 -1.81 -30.11
C ILE A 73 -7.51 -1.98 -31.21
N PRO A 74 -6.77 -0.92 -31.62
CA PRO A 74 -5.73 -1.09 -32.63
C PRO A 74 -4.56 -1.94 -32.14
N ALA A 75 -4.22 -1.91 -30.86
CA ALA A 75 -3.17 -2.75 -30.29
C ALA A 75 -3.47 -4.25 -30.49
N VAL A 76 -4.64 -4.71 -30.02
CA VAL A 76 -5.05 -6.12 -30.14
C VAL A 76 -5.14 -6.54 -31.61
N GLU A 77 -5.67 -5.67 -32.46
CA GLU A 77 -5.79 -5.92 -33.89
C GLU A 77 -4.42 -6.05 -34.59
N LEU A 78 -3.44 -5.22 -34.21
CA LEU A 78 -2.08 -5.32 -34.76
C LEU A 78 -1.41 -6.64 -34.38
N LEU A 79 -1.55 -7.10 -33.13
CA LEU A 79 -1.04 -8.41 -32.71
C LEU A 79 -1.70 -9.56 -33.48
N TYR A 80 -3.01 -9.46 -33.68
CA TYR A 80 -3.77 -10.45 -34.44
C TYR A 80 -3.28 -10.51 -35.89
N ASN A 81 -3.12 -9.36 -36.55
CA ASN A 81 -2.71 -9.28 -37.95
C ASN A 81 -1.29 -9.80 -38.21
N VAL A 82 -0.39 -9.66 -37.23
CA VAL A 82 0.98 -10.21 -37.34
C VAL A 82 1.10 -11.65 -36.79
N SER A 83 -0.03 -12.29 -36.44
CA SER A 83 -0.06 -13.63 -35.84
C SER A 83 0.89 -13.76 -34.63
N PHE A 84 0.91 -12.72 -33.78
CA PHE A 84 1.84 -12.63 -32.67
C PHE A 84 1.56 -13.73 -31.64
N THR A 85 2.57 -14.53 -31.30
CA THR A 85 2.47 -15.63 -30.32
C THR A 85 3.29 -15.33 -29.06
N PRO A 86 3.04 -15.99 -27.93
CA PRO A 86 3.86 -15.82 -26.72
C PRO A 86 5.36 -16.12 -26.94
N ARG A 87 5.71 -16.91 -27.96
CA ARG A 87 7.11 -17.19 -28.33
C ARG A 87 7.83 -15.98 -28.93
N ASN A 88 7.10 -14.97 -29.39
CA ASN A 88 7.66 -13.74 -29.96
C ASN A 88 8.04 -12.69 -28.89
N GLY A 89 7.83 -12.99 -27.61
CA GLY A 89 8.09 -12.06 -26.51
C GLY A 89 6.88 -11.17 -26.22
N THR A 90 7.11 -9.92 -25.83
CA THR A 90 6.04 -8.95 -25.54
C THR A 90 5.86 -8.01 -26.74
N GLY A 91 4.66 -8.00 -27.32
CA GLY A 91 4.36 -7.22 -28.54
C GLY A 91 3.89 -5.79 -28.25
N ILE A 92 3.22 -5.55 -27.13
CA ILE A 92 2.71 -4.22 -26.75
C ILE A 92 3.05 -3.97 -25.30
N VAL A 93 3.44 -2.73 -24.99
CA VAL A 93 3.45 -2.25 -23.61
C VAL A 93 2.69 -0.96 -23.54
N VAL A 94 1.77 -0.97 -22.59
CA VAL A 94 1.04 0.20 -22.14
C VAL A 94 1.70 0.66 -20.86
N ILE A 95 2.41 1.79 -20.92
CA ILE A 95 2.95 2.47 -19.76
C ILE A 95 1.81 3.32 -19.18
N CYS A 96 1.11 2.69 -18.25
CA CYS A 96 0.37 3.38 -17.19
C CYS A 96 1.37 3.67 -16.05
N PRO A 97 1.01 4.47 -15.03
CA PRO A 97 1.90 4.75 -13.89
C PRO A 97 2.31 3.55 -12.98
N THR A 98 2.40 2.30 -13.49
CA THR A 98 3.02 1.13 -12.81
C THR A 98 3.58 0.06 -13.81
N ARG A 99 4.85 -0.34 -13.55
CA ARG A 99 5.87 -1.29 -14.08
C ARG A 99 5.69 -2.26 -15.28
N GLU A 100 6.84 -2.66 -15.87
CA GLU A 100 7.20 -2.76 -17.32
C GLU A 100 7.54 -4.16 -17.93
N LEU A 101 7.71 -4.27 -19.29
CA LEU A 101 8.82 -4.91 -20.10
C LEU A 101 8.53 -5.11 -21.64
N ALA A 102 9.51 -4.78 -22.54
CA ALA A 102 9.78 -5.05 -24.01
C ALA A 102 8.66 -5.06 -25.11
N ILE A 103 8.86 -4.47 -26.31
CA ILE A 103 7.72 -3.89 -27.11
C ILE A 103 7.89 -3.75 -28.65
N GLN A 104 6.83 -3.96 -29.44
CA GLN A 104 6.63 -3.44 -30.83
C GLN A 104 5.83 -2.10 -30.87
N CYS A 105 4.90 -1.88 -29.94
CA CYS A 105 4.11 -0.64 -29.84
C CYS A 105 4.07 -0.04 -28.40
N LEU A 106 4.62 1.17 -28.24
CA LEU A 106 4.72 1.91 -26.97
C LEU A 106 3.50 2.81 -26.79
N MET A 107 2.63 2.49 -25.83
CA MET A 107 1.49 3.34 -25.48
C MET A 107 1.75 4.02 -24.14
N ILE A 108 1.70 5.35 -24.08
CA ILE A 108 1.85 6.15 -22.86
C ILE A 108 0.49 6.75 -22.54
N ASP A 109 -0.10 6.42 -21.40
CA ASP A 109 -1.37 7.01 -20.93
C ASP A 109 -1.14 7.93 -19.72
N GLU A 110 -1.96 8.97 -19.58
CA GLU A 110 -1.83 10.01 -18.55
C GLU A 110 -0.40 10.64 -18.52
N ALA A 111 0.11 10.98 -19.71
CA ALA A 111 1.49 11.42 -19.89
C ALA A 111 1.89 12.66 -19.07
N ASP A 112 0.96 13.59 -18.86
CA ASP A 112 1.13 14.74 -17.97
C ASP A 112 1.49 14.34 -16.54
N ARG A 113 0.95 13.22 -16.05
CA ARG A 113 1.18 12.73 -14.67
C ARG A 113 2.47 11.99 -14.49
N ILE A 114 2.91 11.26 -15.51
CA ILE A 114 4.22 10.60 -15.49
C ILE A 114 5.32 11.65 -15.28
N LEU A 115 5.16 12.82 -15.90
CA LEU A 115 6.10 13.93 -15.80
C LEU A 115 6.00 14.70 -14.48
N GLU A 116 4.80 14.84 -13.91
CA GLU A 116 4.60 15.50 -12.61
C GLU A 116 5.12 14.66 -11.43
N ALA A 117 5.11 13.33 -11.53
CA ALA A 117 5.60 12.43 -10.48
C ALA A 117 7.15 12.35 -10.41
N ASN A 118 7.86 13.23 -11.12
CA ASN A 118 9.30 13.21 -11.32
C ASN A 118 9.84 11.93 -11.97
N PHE A 119 9.01 11.13 -12.66
CA PHE A 119 9.45 9.96 -13.41
C PHE A 119 10.01 10.32 -14.80
N GLU A 120 10.32 11.59 -15.04
CA GLU A 120 10.81 12.07 -16.33
C GLU A 120 12.15 11.39 -16.69
N GLU A 121 13.06 11.26 -15.73
CA GLU A 121 14.36 10.63 -15.95
C GLU A 121 14.24 9.12 -16.15
N GLU A 122 13.39 8.45 -15.37
CA GLU A 122 13.06 7.03 -15.56
C GLU A 122 12.42 6.79 -16.93
N MET A 123 11.49 7.65 -17.36
CA MET A 123 10.89 7.56 -18.69
C MET A 123 11.90 7.77 -19.80
N LYS A 124 12.78 8.77 -19.67
CA LYS A 124 13.90 8.98 -20.61
C LYS A 124 14.77 7.72 -20.71
N GLN A 125 15.08 7.08 -19.57
CA GLN A 125 15.85 5.84 -19.53
C GLN A 125 15.10 4.68 -20.19
N ILE A 126 13.81 4.50 -19.90
CA ILE A 126 12.97 3.46 -20.51
C ILE A 126 12.94 3.67 -22.03
N ILE A 127 12.58 4.87 -22.50
CA ILE A 127 12.52 5.24 -23.92
C ILE A 127 13.86 4.97 -24.63
N LYS A 128 14.98 5.19 -23.94
CA LYS A 128 16.35 4.95 -24.44
C LYS A 128 16.71 3.47 -24.52
N LEU A 129 16.21 2.64 -23.61
CA LEU A 129 16.42 1.19 -23.60
C LEU A 129 15.50 0.46 -24.61
N LEU A 130 14.33 1.04 -24.90
CA LEU A 130 13.37 0.48 -25.85
C LEU A 130 13.88 0.53 -27.31
N PRO A 131 13.52 -0.46 -28.14
CA PRO A 131 13.97 -0.51 -29.53
C PRO A 131 13.55 0.73 -30.32
N LYS A 132 14.45 1.21 -31.18
CA LYS A 132 14.22 2.36 -32.07
C LYS A 132 13.32 2.06 -33.26
N SER A 133 12.82 0.85 -33.43
CA SER A 133 11.79 0.54 -34.42
C SER A 133 10.54 0.13 -33.65
N ARG A 134 9.65 1.10 -33.41
CA ARG A 134 8.41 0.92 -32.65
C ARG A 134 7.38 1.96 -33.07
N GLN A 135 6.10 1.59 -33.06
CA GLN A 135 5.01 2.56 -33.10
C GLN A 135 4.82 3.16 -31.70
N THR A 136 4.53 4.45 -31.61
CA THR A 136 4.29 5.13 -30.33
C THR A 136 2.92 5.80 -30.33
N ALA A 137 2.19 5.73 -29.23
CA ALA A 137 1.06 6.62 -28.99
C ALA A 137 1.11 7.20 -27.59
N LEU A 138 0.76 8.48 -27.48
CA LEU A 138 0.77 9.21 -26.21
C LEU A 138 -0.60 9.85 -26.00
N PHE A 139 -1.23 9.53 -24.87
CA PHE A 139 -2.53 10.03 -24.47
C PHE A 139 -2.41 10.87 -23.20
N SER A 140 -3.07 12.02 -23.20
CA SER A 140 -3.10 12.92 -22.03
C SER A 140 -4.46 13.60 -21.89
N ALA A 141 -4.84 13.91 -20.66
CA ALA A 141 -5.99 14.76 -20.39
C ALA A 141 -5.66 16.26 -20.54
N THR A 142 -4.40 16.65 -20.33
CA THR A 142 -3.94 18.03 -20.45
C THR A 142 -2.72 18.14 -21.36
N GLN A 143 -2.60 19.24 -22.08
CA GLN A 143 -1.42 19.57 -22.87
C GLN A 143 -0.58 20.58 -22.11
N THR A 144 0.71 20.28 -21.93
CA THR A 144 1.69 21.14 -21.26
C THR A 144 3.01 21.07 -22.02
N GLU A 145 3.88 22.07 -21.85
CA GLU A 145 5.21 22.08 -22.48
C GLU A 145 6.01 20.80 -22.18
N LYS A 146 5.94 20.31 -20.93
CA LYS A 146 6.60 19.06 -20.54
C LYS A 146 6.07 17.84 -21.30
N VAL A 147 4.76 17.78 -21.57
CA VAL A 147 4.16 16.70 -22.37
C VAL A 147 4.62 16.78 -23.81
N GLU A 148 4.80 18.00 -24.34
CA GLU A 148 5.38 18.19 -25.67
C GLU A 148 6.86 17.78 -25.72
N ASP A 149 7.64 18.07 -24.67
CA ASP A 149 9.03 17.63 -24.57
C ASP A 149 9.13 16.10 -24.49
N LEU A 150 8.27 15.45 -23.70
CA LEU A 150 8.16 13.99 -23.66
C LEU A 150 7.74 13.42 -25.02
N ALA A 151 6.81 14.07 -25.72
CA ALA A 151 6.41 13.68 -27.07
C ALA A 151 7.62 13.73 -28.01
N ARG A 152 8.40 14.81 -28.01
CA ARG A 152 9.63 14.94 -28.82
C ARG A 152 10.65 13.84 -28.56
N LEU A 153 10.74 13.35 -27.32
CA LEU A 153 11.64 12.27 -26.94
C LEU A 153 11.08 10.88 -27.27
N SER A 154 9.76 10.71 -27.23
CA SER A 154 9.09 9.42 -27.38
C SER A 154 8.87 9.03 -28.84
N PHE A 155 8.50 10.01 -29.68
CA PHE A 155 8.20 9.80 -31.09
C PHE A 155 9.48 9.87 -31.95
N GLN A 156 9.58 8.98 -32.93
CA GLN A 156 10.68 8.98 -33.90
C GLN A 156 10.32 9.76 -35.16
N THR A 157 9.03 9.92 -35.42
CA THR A 157 8.47 10.65 -36.55
C THR A 157 7.41 11.64 -36.04
N THR A 158 7.01 12.60 -36.88
CA THR A 158 5.95 13.55 -36.50
C THR A 158 4.63 12.80 -36.26
N PRO A 159 4.08 12.81 -35.03
CA PRO A 159 2.83 12.11 -34.75
C PRO A 159 1.64 12.86 -35.34
N ILE A 160 0.54 12.13 -35.57
CA ILE A 160 -0.75 12.75 -35.87
C ILE A 160 -1.30 13.31 -34.56
N TYR A 161 -1.45 14.63 -34.50
CA TYR A 161 -2.05 15.33 -33.38
C TYR A 161 -3.57 15.27 -33.48
N ILE A 162 -4.22 14.75 -32.44
CA ILE A 162 -5.69 14.64 -32.35
C ILE A 162 -6.14 15.33 -31.07
N ASP A 163 -6.68 16.54 -31.23
CA ASP A 163 -7.46 17.21 -30.19
C ASP A 163 -8.95 17.14 -30.55
N VAL A 164 -9.75 16.67 -29.60
CA VAL A 164 -11.21 16.57 -29.71
C VAL A 164 -11.94 17.61 -28.85
N ASP A 165 -11.21 18.39 -28.06
CA ASP A 165 -11.72 19.37 -27.10
C ASP A 165 -11.30 20.83 -27.43
N ASP A 166 -10.57 21.05 -28.52
CA ASP A 166 -10.12 22.37 -28.98
C ASP A 166 -11.30 23.36 -29.17
N GLY A 167 -11.23 24.52 -28.52
CA GLY A 167 -12.26 25.58 -28.56
C GLY A 167 -13.34 25.56 -27.46
N ARG A 168 -13.30 24.66 -26.46
CA ARG A 168 -14.30 24.63 -25.36
C ARG A 168 -14.05 25.64 -24.23
N THR A 169 -15.15 26.12 -23.61
CA THR A 169 -15.12 27.07 -22.48
C THR A 169 -14.97 26.41 -21.10
N LYS A 170 -15.20 25.09 -20.97
CA LYS A 170 -15.12 24.33 -19.70
C LYS A 170 -14.29 23.05 -19.87
N VAL A 171 -13.46 22.73 -18.88
CA VAL A 171 -12.54 21.57 -18.89
C VAL A 171 -13.15 20.31 -18.24
N THR A 172 -14.28 20.45 -17.53
CA THR A 172 -14.98 19.35 -16.83
C THR A 172 -16.15 18.78 -17.65
N ASN A 173 -16.65 17.59 -17.27
CA ASN A 173 -17.77 16.92 -17.95
C ASN A 173 -19.05 17.79 -17.98
N GLU A 174 -19.82 17.76 -19.08
CA GLU A 174 -20.98 18.65 -19.30
C GLU A 174 -22.16 18.40 -18.32
N GLY A 175 -22.32 17.16 -17.82
CA GLY A 175 -23.36 16.79 -16.85
C GLY A 175 -22.94 16.94 -15.37
N LEU A 176 -21.76 17.50 -15.10
CA LEU A 176 -21.20 17.64 -13.75
C LEU A 176 -21.66 18.94 -13.08
N GLN A 177 -22.34 18.83 -11.95
CA GLN A 177 -22.63 19.95 -11.06
C GLN A 177 -21.53 20.06 -9.99
N GLN A 178 -20.96 21.24 -9.83
CA GLN A 178 -19.79 21.44 -8.98
C GLN A 178 -20.04 22.55 -7.98
N GLY A 179 -19.71 22.30 -6.73
CA GLY A 179 -19.69 23.36 -5.74
C GLY A 179 -18.70 23.13 -4.62
N TYR A 180 -18.62 24.13 -3.76
CA TYR A 180 -17.78 24.14 -2.58
C TYR A 180 -18.59 24.55 -1.36
N CYS A 181 -18.12 24.20 -0.18
CA CYS A 181 -18.61 24.73 1.07
C CYS A 181 -17.45 25.19 1.94
N VAL A 182 -17.66 26.27 2.69
CA VAL A 182 -16.69 26.80 3.64
C VAL A 182 -16.97 26.22 5.02
N VAL A 183 -16.08 25.39 5.52
CA VAL A 183 -16.28 24.58 6.73
C VAL A 183 -15.15 24.87 7.71
N PRO A 184 -15.45 25.33 8.94
CA PRO A 184 -14.45 25.41 10.00
C PRO A 184 -13.82 24.04 10.26
N SER A 185 -12.50 23.98 10.48
CA SER A 185 -11.76 22.71 10.67
C SER A 185 -12.43 21.80 11.70
N ALA A 186 -12.85 22.34 12.85
CA ALA A 186 -13.47 21.58 13.92
C ALA A 186 -14.78 20.88 13.53
N LYS A 187 -15.52 21.43 12.56
CA LYS A 187 -16.81 20.87 12.08
C LYS A 187 -16.67 20.02 10.83
N ARG A 188 -15.46 19.92 10.25
CA ARG A 188 -15.23 19.30 8.93
C ARG A 188 -15.71 17.85 8.88
N PHE A 189 -15.37 17.05 9.90
CA PHE A 189 -15.81 15.66 9.97
C PHE A 189 -17.32 15.52 10.22
N ILE A 190 -17.90 16.36 11.09
CA ILE A 190 -19.35 16.34 11.39
C ILE A 190 -20.16 16.60 10.13
N LEU A 191 -19.71 17.54 9.29
CA LEU A 191 -20.34 17.82 8.00
C LEU A 191 -20.24 16.63 7.07
N LEU A 192 -19.06 16.00 6.94
CA LEU A 192 -18.90 14.79 6.14
C LEU A 192 -19.84 13.68 6.62
N TYR A 193 -19.86 13.40 7.92
CA TYR A 193 -20.73 12.39 8.51
C TYR A 193 -22.21 12.66 8.21
N SER A 194 -22.65 13.91 8.42
CA SER A 194 -24.03 14.34 8.15
C SER A 194 -24.38 14.21 6.67
N PHE A 195 -23.44 14.54 5.78
CA PHE A 195 -23.58 14.38 4.34
C PHE A 195 -23.71 12.90 3.94
N LEU A 196 -22.84 12.03 4.46
CA LEU A 196 -22.84 10.60 4.15
C LEU A 196 -24.12 9.91 4.65
N LYS A 197 -24.57 10.22 5.88
CA LYS A 197 -25.83 9.67 6.42
C LYS A 197 -27.05 10.03 5.58
N ARG A 198 -27.07 11.20 4.92
CA ARG A 198 -28.16 11.60 4.00
C ARG A 198 -28.09 10.92 2.63
N ASN A 199 -26.91 10.42 2.24
CA ASN A 199 -26.63 9.88 0.92
C ASN A 199 -26.29 8.39 0.95
N LEU A 200 -26.75 7.65 1.96
CA LEU A 200 -26.51 6.19 2.09
C LEU A 200 -27.09 5.36 0.93
N SER A 201 -28.12 5.88 0.25
CA SER A 201 -28.71 5.27 -0.94
C SER A 201 -27.95 5.56 -2.24
N LYS A 202 -26.87 6.34 -2.17
CA LYS A 202 -26.08 6.79 -3.32
C LYS A 202 -24.71 6.15 -3.36
N LYS A 203 -24.07 6.24 -4.52
CA LYS A 203 -22.67 5.89 -4.71
C LYS A 203 -21.80 7.13 -4.53
N VAL A 204 -21.01 7.15 -3.47
CA VAL A 204 -20.23 8.32 -3.04
C VAL A 204 -18.76 7.99 -2.97
N MET A 205 -17.90 8.83 -3.54
CA MET A 205 -16.46 8.78 -3.33
C MET A 205 -15.99 9.98 -2.52
N VAL A 206 -15.11 9.76 -1.55
CA VAL A 206 -14.56 10.79 -0.66
C VAL A 206 -13.05 10.78 -0.74
N PHE A 207 -12.47 11.89 -1.21
CA PHE A 207 -11.02 12.06 -1.35
C PHE A 207 -10.39 12.70 -0.12
N PHE A 208 -9.31 12.08 0.35
CA PHE A 208 -8.46 12.55 1.46
C PHE A 208 -7.02 12.73 0.99
N SER A 209 -6.32 13.66 1.64
CA SER A 209 -4.91 14.02 1.38
C SER A 209 -3.90 12.93 1.79
N SER A 210 -4.25 12.05 2.73
CA SER A 210 -3.30 11.07 3.28
C SER A 210 -3.89 9.66 3.45
N CYS A 211 -3.02 8.64 3.28
CA CYS A 211 -3.41 7.24 3.47
C CYS A 211 -3.89 6.95 4.90
N ASN A 212 -3.26 7.59 5.90
CA ASN A 212 -3.64 7.41 7.30
C ASN A 212 -4.98 8.10 7.59
N SER A 213 -5.28 9.23 6.94
CA SER A 213 -6.61 9.86 6.99
C SER A 213 -7.69 8.92 6.46
N VAL A 214 -7.48 8.31 5.27
CA VAL A 214 -8.42 7.33 4.71
C VAL A 214 -8.68 6.19 5.69
N LYS A 215 -7.61 5.60 6.25
CA LYS A 215 -7.69 4.49 7.20
C LYS A 215 -8.47 4.87 8.47
N PHE A 216 -8.09 5.96 9.12
CA PHE A 216 -8.76 6.40 10.35
C PHE A 216 -10.24 6.70 10.12
N HIS A 217 -10.57 7.46 9.07
CA HIS A 217 -11.95 7.83 8.80
C HIS A 217 -12.81 6.61 8.40
N SER A 218 -12.25 5.61 7.70
CA SER A 218 -12.98 4.39 7.36
C SER A 218 -13.20 3.49 8.58
N GLU A 219 -12.25 3.43 9.51
CA GLU A 219 -12.41 2.76 10.80
C GLU A 219 -13.48 3.46 11.64
N LEU A 220 -13.37 4.79 11.82
CA LEU A 220 -14.30 5.59 12.61
C LEU A 220 -15.74 5.50 12.06
N LEU A 221 -15.93 5.62 10.75
CA LEU A 221 -17.24 5.51 10.10
C LEU A 221 -17.87 4.13 10.33
N ARG A 222 -17.09 3.04 10.24
CA ARG A 222 -17.58 1.69 10.52
C ARG A 222 -18.01 1.52 11.98
N TYR A 223 -17.26 2.06 12.95
CA TYR A 223 -17.65 2.03 14.36
C TYR A 223 -18.98 2.74 14.63
N ILE A 224 -19.28 3.82 13.89
CA ILE A 224 -20.56 4.55 14.00
C ILE A 224 -21.63 4.07 13.01
N GLN A 225 -21.49 2.82 12.55
CA GLN A 225 -22.46 2.13 11.69
C GLN A 225 -22.73 2.89 10.38
N VAL A 226 -21.66 3.35 9.73
CA VAL A 226 -21.67 3.80 8.34
C VAL A 226 -20.76 2.87 7.56
N GLU A 227 -21.37 1.98 6.78
CA GLU A 227 -20.63 1.06 5.92
C GLU A 227 -19.88 1.84 4.83
N CYS A 228 -18.59 1.59 4.73
CA CYS A 228 -17.74 2.21 3.73
C CYS A 228 -16.57 1.30 3.36
N LEU A 229 -16.13 1.44 2.12
CA LEU A 229 -14.92 0.84 1.55
C LEU A 229 -13.78 1.85 1.58
N ASP A 230 -12.54 1.38 1.56
CA ASP A 230 -11.37 2.26 1.56
C ASP A 230 -10.25 1.78 0.61
N ILE A 231 -9.67 2.71 -0.16
CA ILE A 231 -8.54 2.44 -1.07
C ILE A 231 -7.44 3.48 -0.88
N HIS A 232 -6.24 3.04 -0.52
CA HIS A 232 -5.08 3.92 -0.35
C HIS A 232 -3.75 3.20 -0.66
N GLY A 233 -2.68 3.97 -0.87
CA GLY A 233 -1.38 3.46 -1.35
C GLY A 233 -0.67 2.47 -0.42
N LYS A 234 -0.91 2.55 0.90
CA LYS A 234 -0.35 1.59 1.88
C LYS A 234 -1.03 0.21 1.89
N GLN A 235 -2.13 0.01 1.18
CA GLN A 235 -2.78 -1.29 1.08
C GLN A 235 -2.06 -2.19 0.08
N LYS A 236 -2.10 -3.51 0.33
CA LYS A 236 -1.64 -4.51 -0.66
C LYS A 236 -2.47 -4.40 -1.94
N GLN A 237 -1.82 -4.62 -3.08
CA GLN A 237 -2.47 -4.52 -4.39
C GLN A 237 -3.72 -5.42 -4.50
N GLN A 238 -3.67 -6.65 -4.00
CA GLN A 238 -4.82 -7.56 -4.02
C GLN A 238 -6.07 -6.99 -3.32
N LYS A 239 -5.90 -6.36 -2.15
CA LYS A 239 -6.99 -5.69 -1.43
C LYS A 239 -7.55 -4.54 -2.25
N ARG A 240 -6.66 -3.68 -2.79
CA ARG A 240 -7.06 -2.54 -3.63
C ARG A 240 -7.88 -3.00 -4.83
N THR A 241 -7.43 -4.06 -5.51
CA THR A 241 -8.11 -4.64 -6.67
C THR A 241 -9.48 -5.22 -6.29
N SER A 242 -9.58 -6.00 -5.20
CA SER A 242 -10.85 -6.55 -4.72
C SER A 242 -11.84 -5.44 -4.39
N THR A 243 -11.45 -4.52 -3.49
CA THR A 243 -12.30 -3.40 -3.03
C THR A 243 -12.74 -2.51 -4.20
N PHE A 244 -11.87 -2.32 -5.19
CA PHE A 244 -12.22 -1.61 -6.41
C PHE A 244 -13.32 -2.32 -7.18
N PHE A 245 -13.18 -3.62 -7.45
CA PHE A 245 -14.19 -4.39 -8.17
C PHE A 245 -15.51 -4.49 -7.38
N ASP A 246 -15.43 -4.64 -6.06
CA ASP A 246 -16.60 -4.67 -5.18
C ASP A 246 -17.36 -3.34 -5.27
N PHE A 247 -16.65 -2.21 -5.20
CA PHE A 247 -17.26 -0.89 -5.37
C PHE A 247 -17.83 -0.68 -6.78
N CYS A 248 -17.13 -1.13 -7.83
CA CYS A 248 -17.62 -1.01 -9.20
C CYS A 248 -18.92 -1.80 -9.42
N LYS A 249 -19.03 -3.00 -8.84
CA LYS A 249 -20.25 -3.84 -8.90
C LYS A 249 -21.39 -3.31 -8.05
N ALA A 250 -21.10 -2.61 -6.95
CA ALA A 250 -22.12 -2.08 -6.06
C ALA A 250 -22.93 -0.94 -6.71
N GLU A 251 -24.26 -0.98 -6.55
CA GLU A 251 -25.17 0.07 -7.01
C GLU A 251 -25.11 1.33 -6.12
N LYS A 252 -24.86 1.14 -4.82
CA LYS A 252 -24.71 2.18 -3.80
C LYS A 252 -23.53 1.85 -2.90
N GLY A 253 -22.99 2.85 -2.20
CA GLY A 253 -21.91 2.64 -1.26
C GLY A 253 -20.99 3.85 -1.15
N ILE A 254 -20.18 3.86 -0.11
CA ILE A 254 -19.23 4.94 0.18
C ILE A 254 -17.81 4.40 0.01
N LEU A 255 -16.99 5.06 -0.79
CA LEU A 255 -15.57 4.74 -0.97
C LEU A 255 -14.71 5.91 -0.50
N LEU A 256 -13.85 5.67 0.49
CA LEU A 256 -12.85 6.63 0.96
C LEU A 256 -11.53 6.34 0.27
N CYS A 257 -10.90 7.35 -0.32
CA CYS A 257 -9.68 7.13 -1.07
C CYS A 257 -8.72 8.32 -1.08
N THR A 258 -7.46 8.03 -1.43
CA THR A 258 -6.51 9.04 -1.88
C THR A 258 -6.48 9.10 -3.41
N ASP A 259 -5.62 9.93 -3.99
CA ASP A 259 -5.46 10.07 -5.45
C ASP A 259 -5.02 8.81 -6.19
N VAL A 260 -4.66 7.76 -5.44
CA VAL A 260 -4.47 6.41 -5.97
C VAL A 260 -5.74 5.90 -6.71
N ALA A 261 -6.93 6.29 -6.26
CA ALA A 261 -8.20 5.92 -6.90
C ALA A 261 -8.67 6.92 -7.98
N ALA A 262 -8.06 8.10 -8.06
CA ALA A 262 -8.37 9.11 -9.07
C ALA A 262 -7.77 8.79 -10.45
N ARG A 263 -6.90 7.78 -10.56
CA ARG A 263 -6.05 7.54 -11.74
C ARG A 263 -6.43 6.26 -12.47
N GLY A 264 -6.69 6.34 -13.78
CA GLY A 264 -6.81 5.20 -14.71
C GLY A 264 -7.91 4.15 -14.45
N LEU A 265 -8.51 4.17 -13.27
CA LEU A 265 -9.53 3.21 -12.86
C LEU A 265 -10.91 3.65 -13.37
N ASP A 266 -11.55 2.78 -14.13
CA ASP A 266 -12.90 3.02 -14.63
C ASP A 266 -13.95 2.66 -13.58
N ILE A 267 -14.42 3.66 -12.85
CA ILE A 267 -15.50 3.51 -11.86
C ILE A 267 -16.80 3.99 -12.52
N PRO A 268 -17.74 3.08 -12.82
CA PRO A 268 -19.00 3.46 -13.44
C PRO A 268 -19.93 4.18 -12.45
N ALA A 269 -20.57 5.25 -12.93
CA ALA A 269 -21.76 5.88 -12.37
C ALA A 269 -21.73 6.22 -10.87
N VAL A 270 -20.75 7.04 -10.44
CA VAL A 270 -20.72 7.61 -9.08
C VAL A 270 -21.66 8.82 -9.00
N ASP A 271 -22.53 8.93 -7.99
CA ASP A 271 -23.43 10.08 -7.83
C ASP A 271 -22.71 11.33 -7.31
N TRP A 272 -21.78 11.15 -6.36
CA TRP A 272 -21.11 12.23 -5.64
C TRP A 272 -19.61 12.01 -5.51
N ILE A 273 -18.84 13.04 -5.84
CA ILE A 273 -17.42 13.17 -5.54
C ILE A 273 -17.24 14.23 -4.45
N VAL A 274 -16.87 13.81 -3.25
CA VAL A 274 -16.57 14.71 -2.13
C VAL A 274 -15.06 14.85 -2.03
N GLN A 275 -14.57 16.09 -2.09
CA GLN A 275 -13.17 16.42 -1.84
C GLN A 275 -13.10 16.95 -0.41
N TYR A 276 -12.90 16.02 0.53
CA TYR A 276 -12.86 16.32 1.95
C TYR A 276 -11.64 17.18 2.29
N ASP A 277 -10.50 16.82 1.70
CA ASP A 277 -9.31 17.66 1.63
C ASP A 277 -9.18 18.24 0.21
N PRO A 278 -8.87 19.54 0.08
CA PRO A 278 -8.58 20.12 -1.23
C PRO A 278 -7.39 19.42 -1.89
N PRO A 279 -7.38 19.27 -3.23
CA PRO A 279 -6.21 18.77 -3.95
C PRO A 279 -5.08 19.81 -3.95
N ASP A 280 -3.85 19.36 -4.22
CA ASP A 280 -2.70 20.26 -4.24
C ASP A 280 -2.79 21.25 -5.42
N GLU A 281 -3.33 20.81 -6.56
CA GLU A 281 -3.45 21.64 -7.77
C GLU A 281 -4.82 21.55 -8.47
N PRO A 282 -5.24 22.58 -9.23
CA PRO A 282 -6.48 22.57 -10.01
C PRO A 282 -6.61 21.39 -10.99
N LYS A 283 -5.51 20.90 -11.56
CA LYS A 283 -5.57 19.77 -12.48
C LYS A 283 -6.01 18.49 -11.77
N GLU A 284 -5.52 18.27 -10.55
CA GLU A 284 -5.88 17.10 -9.75
C GLU A 284 -7.37 17.15 -9.35
N TYR A 285 -7.89 18.34 -9.04
CA TYR A 285 -9.34 18.55 -8.89
C TYR A 285 -10.11 18.01 -10.11
N ILE A 286 -9.70 18.38 -11.33
CA ILE A 286 -10.34 17.94 -12.59
C ILE A 286 -10.33 16.41 -12.70
N HIS A 287 -9.22 15.76 -12.31
CA HIS A 287 -9.08 14.30 -12.39
C HIS A 287 -9.96 13.57 -11.36
N ARG A 288 -10.09 14.12 -10.14
CA ARG A 288 -10.97 13.61 -9.07
C ARG A 288 -12.44 13.68 -9.50
N VAL A 289 -12.90 14.85 -9.96
CA VAL A 289 -14.30 15.02 -10.38
C VAL A 289 -14.61 14.29 -11.70
N GLY A 290 -13.60 14.03 -12.51
CA GLY A 290 -13.70 13.19 -13.71
C GLY A 290 -14.05 11.72 -13.44
N ARG A 291 -14.25 11.30 -12.18
CA ARG A 291 -14.79 9.98 -11.80
C ARG A 291 -16.32 9.91 -11.83
N THR A 292 -17.02 11.04 -11.88
CA THR A 292 -18.48 11.11 -12.04
C THR A 292 -18.87 11.74 -13.38
N ALA A 293 -20.17 11.75 -13.71
CA ALA A 293 -20.72 12.26 -14.98
C ALA A 293 -19.97 11.69 -16.21
N ARG A 294 -19.67 10.38 -16.18
CA ARG A 294 -18.96 9.66 -17.24
C ARG A 294 -19.94 9.08 -18.26
N GLY A 295 -19.59 9.17 -19.54
CA GLY A 295 -20.48 8.80 -20.64
C GLY A 295 -21.45 9.93 -21.01
N GLU A 296 -22.08 9.78 -22.17
CA GLU A 296 -23.03 10.78 -22.67
C GLU A 296 -24.35 10.74 -21.88
N GLY A 297 -24.90 11.91 -21.53
CA GLY A 297 -26.13 12.04 -20.74
C GLY A 297 -25.99 11.75 -19.24
N ALA A 298 -24.82 11.29 -18.78
CA ALA A 298 -24.58 10.99 -17.37
C ALA A 298 -24.51 12.27 -16.52
N LYS A 299 -25.15 12.23 -15.34
CA LYS A 299 -25.16 13.32 -14.35
C LYS A 299 -24.30 12.95 -13.16
N GLY A 300 -23.74 13.96 -12.51
CA GLY A 300 -22.86 13.77 -11.37
C GLY A 300 -22.71 15.05 -10.57
N ASN A 301 -22.38 14.91 -9.29
CA ASN A 301 -22.16 16.05 -8.41
C ASN A 301 -20.76 15.99 -7.79
N ALA A 302 -20.15 17.16 -7.59
CA ALA A 302 -18.89 17.30 -6.88
C ALA A 302 -19.00 18.38 -5.80
N LEU A 303 -18.47 18.09 -4.61
CA LEU A 303 -18.46 18.99 -3.47
C LEU A 303 -17.05 19.12 -2.90
N LEU A 304 -16.54 20.35 -2.81
CA LEU A 304 -15.21 20.67 -2.28
C LEU A 304 -15.32 21.32 -0.89
N PHE A 305 -14.64 20.78 0.11
CA PHE A 305 -14.59 21.35 1.45
C PHE A 305 -13.39 22.27 1.59
N LEU A 306 -13.62 23.55 1.87
CA LEU A 306 -12.56 24.53 2.11
C LEU A 306 -12.67 25.10 3.53
N ILE A 307 -11.55 25.35 4.20
CA ILE A 307 -11.55 26.26 5.37
C ILE A 307 -11.44 27.71 4.86
N PRO A 308 -11.79 28.72 5.68
CA PRO A 308 -11.74 30.13 5.27
C PRO A 308 -10.40 30.57 4.66
N GLU A 309 -9.30 30.03 5.16
CA GLU A 309 -7.93 30.31 4.72
C GLU A 309 -7.64 29.79 3.30
N GLU A 310 -8.36 28.75 2.86
CA GLU A 310 -8.16 28.08 1.57
C GLU A 310 -8.98 28.70 0.43
N LEU A 311 -9.82 29.71 0.70
CA LEU A 311 -10.70 30.33 -0.28
C LEU A 311 -9.96 30.90 -1.50
N GLN A 312 -8.68 31.24 -1.36
CA GLN A 312 -7.85 31.70 -2.47
C GLN A 312 -7.69 30.63 -3.56
N PHE A 313 -7.81 29.35 -3.24
CA PHE A 313 -7.76 28.24 -4.20
C PHE A 313 -8.84 28.36 -5.29
N LEU A 314 -9.99 28.97 -4.98
CA LEU A 314 -11.07 29.21 -5.95
C LEU A 314 -10.63 30.08 -7.12
N ARG A 315 -9.65 30.98 -6.93
CA ARG A 315 -9.09 31.82 -8.01
C ARG A 315 -8.35 30.96 -9.03
N TYR A 316 -7.63 29.95 -8.57
CA TYR A 316 -6.89 29.02 -9.43
C TYR A 316 -7.83 28.07 -10.17
N LEU A 317 -8.89 27.59 -9.50
CA LEU A 317 -9.95 26.83 -10.19
C LEU A 317 -10.62 27.67 -11.29
N LYS A 318 -10.93 28.94 -11.00
CA LYS A 318 -11.49 29.87 -12.00
C LYS A 318 -10.53 30.10 -13.17
N ALA A 319 -9.24 30.28 -12.91
CA ALA A 319 -8.21 30.41 -13.94
C ALA A 319 -8.09 29.14 -14.80
N ALA A 320 -8.24 27.96 -14.19
CA ALA A 320 -8.32 26.67 -14.88
C ALA A 320 -9.68 26.41 -15.56
N LYS A 321 -10.55 27.43 -15.67
CA LYS A 321 -11.89 27.36 -16.28
C LYS A 321 -12.82 26.31 -15.62
N VAL A 322 -12.68 26.14 -14.30
CA VAL A 322 -13.53 25.26 -13.49
C VAL A 322 -14.53 26.12 -12.70
N PRO A 323 -15.79 26.22 -13.15
CA PRO A 323 -16.81 26.95 -12.40
C PRO A 323 -17.31 26.13 -11.21
N VAL A 324 -17.27 26.70 -10.01
CA VAL A 324 -17.80 26.10 -8.79
C VAL A 324 -18.79 27.06 -8.11
N LYS A 325 -19.89 26.52 -7.60
CA LYS A 325 -20.93 27.28 -6.88
C LYS A 325 -20.78 27.09 -5.37
N GLU A 326 -20.99 28.14 -4.59
CA GLU A 326 -21.03 28.02 -3.13
C GLU A 326 -22.29 27.31 -2.65
N TYR A 327 -22.12 26.39 -1.72
CA TYR A 327 -23.17 25.74 -0.96
C TYR A 327 -23.01 26.07 0.52
N GLU A 328 -24.00 26.81 1.05
CA GLU A 328 -24.13 26.99 2.49
C GLU A 328 -24.77 25.75 3.11
N PHE A 329 -24.22 25.29 4.24
CA PHE A 329 -24.86 24.27 5.06
C PHE A 329 -25.45 24.92 6.31
N ASP A 330 -26.65 24.48 6.67
CA ASP A 330 -27.31 24.91 7.89
C ASP A 330 -26.68 24.16 9.08
N ASP A 331 -26.01 24.91 9.95
CA ASP A 331 -25.40 24.42 11.19
C ASP A 331 -26.40 23.65 12.07
N LYS A 332 -27.69 24.02 12.05
CA LYS A 332 -28.74 23.35 12.83
C LYS A 332 -29.04 21.95 12.32
N LYS A 333 -28.68 21.65 11.07
CA LYS A 333 -28.88 20.35 10.44
C LYS A 333 -27.68 19.43 10.64
N LEU A 334 -26.61 19.87 11.31
CA LEU A 334 -25.47 19.01 11.61
C LEU A 334 -25.81 18.04 12.74
N ALA A 335 -25.32 16.80 12.62
CA ALA A 335 -25.48 15.82 13.69
C ALA A 335 -24.71 16.27 14.94
N ASN A 336 -25.38 16.29 16.10
CA ASN A 336 -24.75 16.61 17.38
C ASN A 336 -24.01 15.39 17.95
N VAL A 337 -22.91 14.99 17.31
CA VAL A 337 -22.18 13.76 17.62
C VAL A 337 -20.74 13.99 18.10
N GLN A 338 -20.25 15.24 18.09
CA GLN A 338 -18.84 15.56 18.38
C GLN A 338 -18.36 14.98 19.71
N SER A 339 -19.09 15.25 20.81
CA SER A 339 -18.72 14.76 22.14
C SER A 339 -18.75 13.24 22.25
N HIS A 340 -19.61 12.57 21.48
CA HIS A 340 -19.67 11.11 21.45
C HIS A 340 -18.48 10.54 20.69
N LEU A 341 -18.12 11.12 19.55
CA LEU A 341 -16.96 10.73 18.75
C LEU A 341 -15.64 10.93 19.49
N GLU A 342 -15.48 12.06 20.19
CA GLU A 342 -14.30 12.33 21.03
C GLU A 342 -14.16 11.29 22.14
N LYS A 343 -15.25 10.93 22.83
CA LYS A 343 -15.23 9.86 23.84
C LYS A 343 -14.90 8.51 23.23
N LEU A 344 -15.47 8.19 22.07
CA LEU A 344 -15.20 6.94 21.36
C LEU A 344 -13.72 6.80 20.99
N VAL A 345 -13.13 7.84 20.40
CA VAL A 345 -11.72 7.86 20.00
C VAL A 345 -10.79 7.95 21.22
N ALA A 346 -11.21 8.58 22.31
CA ALA A 346 -10.44 8.60 23.56
C ALA A 346 -10.38 7.23 24.24
N ASN A 347 -11.51 6.52 24.29
CA ASN A 347 -11.63 5.26 25.01
C ASN A 347 -11.10 4.05 24.22
N ASN A 348 -11.17 4.09 22.88
CA ASN A 348 -10.66 3.01 22.04
C ASN A 348 -9.19 3.27 21.67
N TYR A 349 -8.27 2.47 22.22
CA TYR A 349 -6.83 2.61 21.98
C TYR A 349 -6.43 2.55 20.50
N TYR A 350 -7.02 1.65 19.71
CA TYR A 350 -6.69 1.51 18.29
C TYR A 350 -7.17 2.70 17.47
N LEU A 351 -8.41 3.15 17.70
CA LEU A 351 -8.92 4.37 17.07
C LEU A 351 -8.12 5.59 17.50
N ASN A 352 -7.74 5.69 18.78
CA ASN A 352 -6.90 6.78 19.28
C ASN A 352 -5.55 6.84 18.55
N LYS A 353 -4.90 5.69 18.41
CA LYS A 353 -3.62 5.57 17.72
C LYS A 353 -3.76 5.90 16.23
N SER A 354 -4.78 5.34 15.57
CA SER A 354 -5.10 5.61 14.16
C SER A 354 -5.39 7.11 13.93
N ALA A 355 -6.14 7.74 14.84
CA ALA A 355 -6.42 9.17 14.83
C ALA A 355 -5.16 10.02 14.99
N LYS A 356 -4.23 9.66 15.89
CA LYS A 356 -2.93 10.35 16.05
C LYS A 356 -2.10 10.27 14.77
N ASP A 357 -2.01 9.09 14.17
CA ASP A 357 -1.26 8.86 12.93
C ASP A 357 -1.89 9.61 11.75
N ALA A 358 -3.21 9.66 11.68
CA ALA A 358 -3.98 10.38 10.68
C ALA A 358 -3.82 11.90 10.82
N TYR A 359 -3.97 12.43 12.03
CA TYR A 359 -3.73 13.85 12.34
C TYR A 359 -2.31 14.26 11.94
N ARG A 360 -1.29 13.50 12.35
CA ARG A 360 0.11 13.79 11.99
C ARG A 360 0.30 13.78 10.47
N SER A 361 -0.28 12.79 9.79
CA SER A 361 -0.13 12.65 8.34
C SER A 361 -0.87 13.74 7.57
N TYR A 362 -2.03 14.19 8.05
CA TYR A 362 -2.76 15.32 7.50
C TYR A 362 -1.94 16.61 7.60
N VAL A 363 -1.41 16.93 8.78
CA VAL A 363 -0.59 18.13 8.98
C VAL A 363 0.68 18.10 8.12
N LEU A 364 1.32 16.92 7.99
CA LEU A 364 2.49 16.74 7.11
C LEU A 364 2.13 16.88 5.62
N ALA A 365 1.00 16.30 5.19
CA ALA A 365 0.52 16.44 3.82
C ALA A 365 0.15 17.89 3.50
N TYR A 366 -0.48 18.61 4.43
CA TYR A 366 -0.72 20.04 4.31
C TYR A 366 0.59 20.82 4.16
N ASN A 367 1.58 20.50 5.00
CA ASN A 367 2.92 21.07 4.90
C ASN A 367 3.70 20.64 3.65
N SER A 368 3.27 19.65 2.87
CA SER A 368 3.92 19.28 1.61
C SER A 368 3.28 19.94 0.38
N HIS A 369 2.18 20.67 0.51
CA HIS A 369 1.51 21.33 -0.62
C HIS A 369 2.46 22.28 -1.36
N SER A 370 2.35 22.34 -2.69
CA SER A 370 3.17 23.20 -3.54
C SER A 370 2.76 24.68 -3.38
N MET A 371 1.46 24.96 -3.31
CA MET A 371 0.91 26.32 -3.17
C MET A 371 0.95 26.83 -1.71
N LYS A 372 2.15 27.14 -1.22
CA LYS A 372 2.39 27.63 0.16
C LYS A 372 1.67 28.92 0.53
N ASP A 373 1.33 29.75 -0.44
CA ASP A 373 0.60 31.00 -0.20
C ASP A 373 -0.86 30.76 0.19
N ILE A 374 -1.41 29.58 -0.14
CA ILE A 374 -2.77 29.15 0.19
C ILE A 374 -2.71 28.13 1.32
N PHE A 375 -1.99 27.03 1.11
CA PHE A 375 -1.89 25.90 2.02
C PHE A 375 -0.69 26.06 2.95
N ASN A 376 -0.80 27.04 3.84
CA ASN A 376 0.23 27.31 4.84
C ASN A 376 -0.08 26.61 6.17
N VAL A 377 0.71 25.59 6.51
CA VAL A 377 0.53 24.83 7.77
C VAL A 377 0.63 25.73 9.01
N HIS A 378 1.38 26.84 8.93
CA HIS A 378 1.54 27.77 10.04
C HIS A 378 0.33 28.69 10.26
N CYS A 379 -0.56 28.76 9.27
CA CYS A 379 -1.82 29.49 9.37
C CYS A 379 -2.97 28.59 9.87
N LEU A 380 -2.75 27.28 9.99
CA LEU A 380 -3.76 26.36 10.49
C LEU A 380 -3.97 26.52 11.99
N ASP A 381 -5.23 26.61 12.41
CA ASP A 381 -5.61 26.37 13.80
C ASP A 381 -5.50 24.86 14.09
N LEU A 382 -4.35 24.47 14.64
CA LEU A 382 -4.07 23.07 14.99
C LEU A 382 -5.04 22.51 16.04
N GLN A 383 -5.62 23.36 16.89
CA GLN A 383 -6.62 22.91 17.86
C GLN A 383 -7.94 22.58 17.16
N ALA A 384 -8.39 23.44 16.24
CA ALA A 384 -9.57 23.16 15.43
C ALA A 384 -9.36 21.97 14.50
N VAL A 385 -8.15 21.78 13.95
CA VAL A 385 -7.80 20.58 13.18
C VAL A 385 -7.82 19.34 14.09
N ALA A 386 -7.29 19.41 15.30
CA ALA A 386 -7.31 18.28 16.23
C ALA A 386 -8.74 17.82 16.57
N ALA A 387 -9.67 18.77 16.71
CA ALA A 387 -11.09 18.47 16.91
C ALA A 387 -11.70 17.68 15.74
N SER A 388 -11.25 17.90 14.50
CA SER A 388 -11.71 17.12 13.33
C SER A 388 -11.24 15.67 13.36
N PHE A 389 -10.21 15.35 14.15
CA PHE A 389 -9.72 13.99 14.42
C PHE A 389 -10.18 13.48 15.79
N CYS A 390 -11.22 14.10 16.37
CA CYS A 390 -11.82 13.72 17.65
C CYS A 390 -10.88 13.89 18.86
N PHE A 391 -9.95 14.86 18.80
CA PHE A 391 -9.11 15.23 19.95
C PHE A 391 -9.53 16.56 20.55
N SER A 392 -9.61 16.60 21.89
CA SER A 392 -9.80 17.84 22.65
C SER A 392 -8.54 18.71 22.71
N CYS A 393 -7.36 18.11 22.55
CA CYS A 393 -6.06 18.78 22.53
C CYS A 393 -5.19 18.25 21.38
N PRO A 394 -4.46 19.12 20.66
CA PRO A 394 -3.66 18.70 19.50
C PRO A 394 -2.51 17.75 19.89
N PRO A 395 -2.40 16.57 19.26
CA PRO A 395 -1.23 15.71 19.40
C PRO A 395 0.06 16.41 18.95
N LYS A 396 1.21 16.09 19.57
CA LYS A 396 2.51 16.64 19.17
C LYS A 396 2.90 16.17 17.77
N VAL A 397 3.26 17.11 16.90
CA VAL A 397 3.77 16.84 15.55
C VAL A 397 5.09 17.57 15.38
N ASN A 398 6.17 16.80 15.13
CA ASN A 398 7.45 17.37 14.76
C ASN A 398 7.39 17.74 13.27
N LEU A 399 7.21 19.02 12.99
CA LEU A 399 7.46 19.57 11.66
C LEU A 399 8.97 19.79 11.56
N ASN A 400 9.63 19.26 10.52
CA ASN A 400 11.00 19.63 10.23
C ASN A 400 10.97 21.10 9.77
N ILE A 401 11.35 21.99 10.68
CA ILE A 401 11.30 23.44 10.48
C ILE A 401 12.49 23.82 9.61
N ASP A 402 12.27 23.98 8.31
CA ASP A 402 13.08 24.95 7.57
C ASP A 402 12.75 26.33 8.12
N SER A 403 13.77 26.97 8.67
CA SER A 403 13.73 28.18 9.48
C SER A 403 13.45 29.44 8.64
N ASN A 404 12.31 29.46 7.95
CA ASN A 404 11.79 30.66 7.26
C ASN A 404 10.66 31.37 8.03
N ALA A 405 10.08 30.73 9.06
CA ALA A 405 9.05 31.33 9.91
C ALA A 405 9.53 32.57 10.70
N SER A 406 10.84 32.68 10.97
CA SER A 406 11.43 33.84 11.66
C SER A 406 11.51 35.10 10.77
N LYS A 407 11.47 34.95 9.44
CA LYS A 407 11.49 36.09 8.50
C LYS A 407 10.12 36.72 8.29
N PHE A 408 9.04 35.95 8.37
CA PHE A 408 7.67 36.48 8.19
C PHE A 408 7.15 37.26 9.39
N ARG A 409 7.55 36.88 10.62
CA ARG A 409 7.04 37.54 11.84
C ARG A 409 7.66 38.91 12.12
N LYS A 410 8.79 39.28 11.48
CA LYS A 410 9.44 40.60 11.63
C LYS A 410 8.99 41.67 10.63
N LYS A 411 8.19 41.35 9.61
CA LYS A 411 7.82 42.32 8.54
C LYS A 411 6.57 43.18 8.83
N LYS A 412 5.88 42.98 9.96
CA LYS A 412 4.65 43.74 10.28
C LYS A 412 4.86 45.05 11.08
N HIS A 413 6.08 45.36 11.51
CA HIS A 413 6.40 46.62 12.19
C HIS A 413 7.73 47.21 11.73
N LYS A 414 7.69 47.95 10.62
CA LYS A 414 8.46 49.19 10.41
C LYS A 414 8.02 49.81 9.09
N GLY A 415 7.26 50.89 9.16
CA GLY A 415 7.15 51.80 8.03
C GLY A 415 8.48 52.52 7.86
N SER A 416 9.05 52.47 6.65
CA SER A 416 9.89 53.54 6.12
C SER A 416 10.06 53.38 4.61
N LYS A 417 9.99 54.53 3.96
CA LYS A 417 10.02 54.83 2.53
C LYS A 417 11.18 54.19 1.77
N ASN A 418 10.92 53.83 0.50
CA ASN A 418 11.78 53.75 -0.70
C ASN A 418 11.11 52.69 -1.62
N GLY A 419 10.46 52.96 -2.75
CA GLY A 419 10.74 53.92 -3.82
C GLY A 419 10.90 53.12 -5.12
N PHE A 420 9.81 52.53 -5.64
CA PHE A 420 9.77 51.95 -6.99
C PHE A 420 9.30 53.04 -7.96
N ASN A 421 9.98 53.21 -9.09
CA ASN A 421 9.52 54.09 -10.17
C ASN A 421 9.67 53.38 -11.53
N GLU A 422 8.90 53.82 -12.53
CA GLU A 422 8.72 53.19 -13.85
C GLU A 422 9.99 52.98 -14.67
N SER A 423 11.13 53.56 -14.28
CA SER A 423 12.40 53.46 -15.00
C SER A 423 13.39 52.43 -14.44
N ASN A 424 13.01 51.61 -13.44
CA ASN A 424 13.86 50.51 -12.96
C ASN A 424 13.05 49.31 -12.43
N PRO A 425 12.60 48.40 -13.32
CA PRO A 425 11.78 47.25 -12.94
C PRO A 425 12.54 46.14 -12.21
N TYR A 426 13.89 46.18 -12.16
CA TYR A 426 14.70 45.13 -11.55
C TYR A 426 15.82 45.73 -10.70
N GLY A 427 15.60 45.82 -9.39
CA GLY A 427 16.61 46.26 -8.42
C GLY A 427 17.94 45.49 -8.53
N ARG A 428 19.03 46.16 -8.11
CA ARG A 428 20.46 45.78 -8.28
C ARG A 428 20.78 44.28 -8.13
N GLN A 429 21.50 43.75 -9.12
CA GLN A 429 22.28 42.51 -9.03
C GLN A 429 23.44 42.68 -8.02
N SER A 430 23.67 41.65 -7.21
CA SER A 430 24.89 41.51 -6.39
C SER A 430 25.66 40.28 -6.86
N ASP A 431 26.95 40.52 -7.12
CA ASP A 431 27.94 39.58 -7.63
C ASP A 431 28.24 38.38 -6.70
N GLY A 432 28.92 37.40 -7.31
CA GLY A 432 29.19 36.05 -6.87
C GLY A 432 29.71 35.82 -5.45
N ASP A 433 29.40 34.64 -4.93
CA ASP A 433 30.43 33.79 -4.36
C ASP A 433 30.07 32.30 -4.50
N ASP A 434 30.99 31.59 -5.14
CA ASP A 434 30.94 30.20 -5.58
C ASP A 434 31.66 29.35 -4.54
N LYS A 435 30.93 28.49 -3.80
CA LYS A 435 31.53 27.36 -3.06
C LYS A 435 30.64 26.12 -3.15
N ARG A 436 30.82 25.40 -4.26
CA ARG A 436 30.52 23.97 -4.36
C ARG A 436 31.42 23.20 -3.38
N GLN A 437 30.82 22.55 -2.38
CA GLN A 437 31.46 21.42 -1.71
C GLN A 437 30.81 20.13 -2.18
N PHE A 438 31.59 19.42 -2.99
CA PHE A 438 31.42 18.02 -3.33
C PHE A 438 31.56 17.16 -2.06
N LEU A 439 30.67 16.18 -1.90
CA LEU A 439 31.04 14.89 -1.33
C LEU A 439 30.57 13.80 -2.32
N LYS A 440 31.56 13.02 -2.73
CA LYS A 440 31.60 12.04 -3.81
C LYS A 440 31.10 10.65 -3.31
N PRO A 441 30.96 9.67 -4.23
CA PRO A 441 29.95 8.61 -4.18
C PRO A 441 30.44 7.33 -3.49
N PHE A 442 29.49 6.45 -3.13
CA PHE A 442 29.79 5.03 -2.89
C PHE A 442 29.30 4.21 -4.09
N GLU A 443 30.24 3.52 -4.71
CA GLU A 443 30.09 2.57 -5.81
C GLU A 443 29.62 1.19 -5.32
N ALA A 444 28.97 0.47 -6.26
CA ALA A 444 28.88 -0.99 -6.43
C ALA A 444 28.13 -1.77 -5.32
N VAL A 445 27.28 -2.77 -5.60
CA VAL A 445 27.42 -3.88 -6.54
C VAL A 445 26.05 -4.32 -7.08
N VAL A 446 25.98 -4.48 -8.39
CA VAL A 446 24.92 -5.20 -9.12
C VAL A 446 25.08 -6.68 -8.86
N HIS A 447 24.11 -7.32 -8.22
CA HIS A 447 23.89 -8.76 -8.35
C HIS A 447 22.49 -9.02 -8.90
N LEU A 448 22.47 -9.35 -10.19
CA LEU A 448 21.39 -10.07 -10.86
C LEU A 448 21.12 -11.37 -10.07
N ARG A 449 19.90 -11.54 -9.57
CA ARG A 449 19.29 -12.88 -9.46
C ARG A 449 17.94 -12.85 -10.18
N ILE A 450 17.90 -13.64 -11.24
CA ILE A 450 16.73 -14.04 -11.98
C ILE A 450 15.84 -14.85 -11.03
N ALA A 451 14.58 -14.45 -10.87
CA ALA A 451 13.52 -15.31 -10.35
C ALA A 451 12.25 -15.06 -11.16
N ALA A 452 11.93 -16.03 -12.01
CA ALA A 452 10.74 -16.05 -12.85
C ALA A 452 9.47 -16.15 -12.00
N VAL A 453 8.46 -15.40 -12.42
CA VAL A 453 7.06 -15.57 -12.04
C VAL A 453 6.57 -16.90 -12.64
N HIS A 454 6.11 -17.83 -11.81
CA HIS A 454 5.22 -18.91 -12.24
C HIS A 454 3.89 -18.80 -11.51
N HIS A 455 2.84 -18.66 -12.32
CA HIS A 455 1.43 -18.47 -11.98
C HIS A 455 0.77 -19.77 -11.53
N CYS A 456 -0.41 -19.63 -10.91
CA CYS A 456 -1.49 -20.62 -10.86
C CYS A 456 -1.49 -21.57 -12.08
N PHE A 457 -1.16 -22.83 -11.87
CA PHE A 457 -1.71 -23.98 -12.58
C PHE A 457 -1.68 -25.18 -11.62
N SER A 458 -2.84 -25.80 -11.41
CA SER A 458 -2.95 -27.11 -10.80
C SER A 458 -2.36 -28.13 -11.76
N ILE A 459 -1.17 -28.67 -11.46
CA ILE A 459 -0.65 -29.90 -12.06
C ILE A 459 -0.06 -30.74 -10.92
N THR A 460 -0.74 -31.84 -10.61
CA THR A 460 -0.20 -32.95 -9.83
C THR A 460 0.91 -33.61 -10.64
N ILE A 461 2.15 -33.60 -10.14
CA ILE A 461 3.23 -34.47 -10.62
C ILE A 461 3.71 -35.31 -9.43
N PHE A 462 3.36 -36.59 -9.45
CA PHE A 462 4.03 -37.65 -8.71
C PHE A 462 5.51 -37.65 -9.13
N GLN A 463 6.44 -37.50 -8.18
CA GLN A 463 7.84 -37.82 -8.43
C GLN A 463 8.20 -39.07 -7.61
N MET A 464 8.50 -40.14 -8.34
CA MET A 464 8.84 -41.45 -7.78
C MET A 464 10.16 -41.38 -7.01
N ALA A 465 10.18 -42.13 -5.90
CA ALA A 465 11.34 -42.41 -5.10
C ALA A 465 12.48 -43.01 -5.94
N ASN A 466 13.71 -42.57 -5.68
CA ASN A 466 14.88 -43.40 -5.84
C ASN A 466 15.76 -43.28 -4.59
N SER A 467 16.10 -44.46 -4.08
CA SER A 467 16.75 -44.76 -2.82
C SER A 467 18.27 -44.55 -2.81
N SER A 468 18.77 -44.50 -1.58
CA SER A 468 20.14 -44.69 -1.09
C SER A 468 21.17 -43.59 -1.37
N THR A 469 21.33 -42.71 -0.39
CA THR A 469 22.61 -42.03 -0.09
C THR A 469 22.93 -42.16 1.39
N THR A 470 24.14 -42.63 1.66
CA THR A 470 24.79 -42.76 2.98
C THR A 470 25.05 -41.39 3.62
N PRO A 471 25.17 -41.28 4.96
CA PRO A 471 25.26 -39.98 5.63
C PRO A 471 26.59 -39.29 5.32
N SER A 472 26.53 -38.10 4.71
CA SER A 472 27.69 -37.20 4.61
C SER A 472 28.02 -36.64 6.00
N VAL A 473 29.28 -36.75 6.39
CA VAL A 473 29.83 -36.24 7.66
C VAL A 473 29.53 -34.73 7.79
N LYS A 474 28.62 -34.36 8.71
CA LYS A 474 28.31 -32.96 9.07
C LYS A 474 29.52 -32.38 9.81
N GLY A 475 29.95 -31.16 9.47
CA GLY A 475 31.03 -30.46 10.18
C GLY A 475 30.64 -30.08 11.62
N PRO A 476 31.59 -29.80 12.53
CA PRO A 476 31.29 -29.57 13.94
C PRO A 476 30.57 -28.24 14.16
N ILE A 477 29.47 -28.27 14.92
CA ILE A 477 28.75 -27.09 15.40
C ILE A 477 29.62 -26.33 16.41
N THR A 478 29.61 -25.01 16.34
CA THR A 478 30.36 -24.14 17.26
C THR A 478 29.49 -23.16 18.04
N HIS A 479 28.26 -22.88 17.58
CA HIS A 479 27.34 -21.93 18.22
C HIS A 479 25.93 -22.49 18.25
N VAL A 480 25.15 -22.13 19.27
CA VAL A 480 23.76 -22.57 19.42
C VAL A 480 22.81 -21.39 19.60
N ILE A 481 21.68 -21.43 18.90
CA ILE A 481 20.60 -20.46 19.04
C ILE A 481 19.34 -21.19 19.47
N PHE A 482 18.70 -20.72 20.53
CA PHE A 482 17.43 -21.25 21.00
C PHE A 482 16.27 -20.32 20.63
N ASP A 483 15.17 -20.86 20.08
CA ASP A 483 13.87 -20.23 20.31
C ASP A 483 13.50 -20.32 21.81
N MET A 484 12.50 -19.57 22.24
CA MET A 484 12.08 -19.52 23.64
C MET A 484 10.69 -20.13 23.84
N ASP A 485 9.73 -19.72 23.01
CA ASP A 485 8.31 -20.01 23.23
C ASP A 485 8.01 -21.43 22.75
N GLY A 486 7.46 -22.29 23.59
CA GLY A 486 7.19 -23.69 23.21
C GLY A 486 8.44 -24.59 23.14
N LEU A 487 9.63 -24.04 23.39
CA LEU A 487 10.89 -24.79 23.39
C LEU A 487 11.66 -24.72 24.72
N LEU A 488 12.04 -23.52 25.17
CA LEU A 488 12.69 -23.34 26.48
C LEU A 488 11.64 -23.19 27.57
N LEU A 489 10.56 -22.46 27.28
CA LEU A 489 9.46 -22.18 28.19
C LEU A 489 8.16 -22.81 27.70
N ASP A 490 7.41 -23.40 28.63
CA ASP A 490 6.08 -23.94 28.38
C ASP A 490 5.04 -22.82 28.31
N THR A 491 5.05 -22.09 27.19
CA THR A 491 4.15 -20.95 26.93
C THR A 491 2.90 -21.35 26.14
N GLU A 492 2.95 -22.48 25.42
CA GLU A 492 1.84 -22.99 24.60
C GLU A 492 0.61 -23.36 25.43
N LYS A 493 0.79 -23.81 26.68
CA LYS A 493 -0.32 -24.06 27.60
C LYS A 493 -1.17 -22.80 27.85
N PHE A 494 -0.55 -21.63 27.99
CA PHE A 494 -1.26 -20.39 28.29
C PHE A 494 -2.11 -19.92 27.12
N TYR A 495 -1.58 -19.99 25.89
CA TYR A 495 -2.37 -19.64 24.71
C TYR A 495 -3.61 -20.54 24.58
N THR A 496 -3.46 -21.82 24.89
CA THR A 496 -4.56 -22.80 24.85
C THR A 496 -5.58 -22.54 25.96
N GLU A 497 -5.12 -22.31 27.19
CA GLU A 497 -5.96 -22.05 28.35
C GLU A 497 -6.77 -20.74 28.20
N VAL A 498 -6.14 -19.65 27.76
CA VAL A 498 -6.82 -18.38 27.50
C VAL A 498 -7.91 -18.54 26.43
N GLN A 499 -7.60 -19.26 25.35
CA GLN A 499 -8.58 -19.53 24.29
C GLN A 499 -9.77 -20.36 24.80
N GLN A 500 -9.50 -21.35 25.66
CA GLN A 500 -10.54 -22.14 26.30
C GLN A 500 -11.39 -21.31 27.28
N ILE A 501 -10.78 -20.43 28.09
CA ILE A 501 -11.49 -19.52 29.00
C ILE A 501 -12.43 -18.60 28.22
N ILE A 502 -11.94 -18.02 27.12
CA ILE A 502 -12.73 -17.14 26.26
C ILE A 502 -13.92 -17.90 25.67
N LEU A 503 -13.70 -19.10 25.13
CA LEU A 503 -14.75 -19.92 24.50
C LEU A 503 -15.78 -20.48 25.48
N ALA A 504 -15.36 -20.79 26.72
CA ALA A 504 -16.26 -21.30 27.75
C ALA A 504 -17.43 -20.34 28.03
N ARG A 505 -17.21 -19.02 27.94
CA ARG A 505 -18.27 -18.00 28.11
C ARG A 505 -19.34 -18.03 27.02
N TYR A 506 -19.02 -18.63 25.87
CA TYR A 506 -19.93 -18.80 24.75
C TYR A 506 -20.44 -20.24 24.62
N ASN A 507 -20.25 -21.08 25.65
CA ASN A 507 -20.54 -22.51 25.61
C ASN A 507 -19.88 -23.23 24.43
N LYS A 508 -18.64 -22.83 24.11
CA LYS A 508 -17.79 -23.44 23.07
C LYS A 508 -16.55 -24.04 23.72
N THR A 509 -15.92 -24.97 23.01
CA THR A 509 -14.67 -25.63 23.43
C THR A 509 -13.57 -25.38 22.41
N PHE A 510 -12.35 -25.21 22.89
CA PHE A 510 -11.19 -25.13 22.04
C PHE A 510 -10.76 -26.54 21.63
N ASP A 511 -10.67 -26.80 20.33
CA ASP A 511 -10.14 -28.06 19.81
C ASP A 511 -8.86 -27.85 18.98
N TRP A 512 -8.15 -28.96 18.75
CA TRP A 512 -6.89 -28.94 18.03
C TRP A 512 -7.03 -28.59 16.54
N SER A 513 -8.19 -28.86 15.93
CA SER A 513 -8.45 -28.55 14.53
C SER A 513 -8.45 -27.03 14.30
N LEU A 514 -8.96 -26.28 15.28
CA LEU A 514 -8.92 -24.83 15.28
C LEU A 514 -7.48 -24.30 15.41
N LYS A 515 -6.68 -24.89 16.31
CA LYS A 515 -5.27 -24.54 16.47
C LYS A 515 -4.50 -24.72 15.17
N ALA A 516 -4.64 -25.87 14.51
CA ALA A 516 -3.98 -26.17 13.23
C ALA A 516 -4.32 -25.13 12.14
N LYS A 517 -5.59 -24.69 12.07
CA LYS A 517 -6.01 -23.63 11.12
C LYS A 517 -5.41 -22.26 11.44
N MET A 518 -5.05 -22.00 12.69
CA MET A 518 -4.47 -20.72 13.14
C MET A 518 -2.94 -20.66 12.98
N MET A 519 -2.25 -21.81 12.96
CA MET A 519 -0.79 -21.88 12.86
C MET A 519 -0.27 -21.22 11.57
N GLY A 520 0.86 -20.51 11.69
CA GLY A 520 1.51 -19.82 10.57
C GLY A 520 0.78 -18.57 10.05
N ARG A 521 -0.40 -18.23 10.60
CA ARG A 521 -1.13 -17.00 10.25
C ARG A 521 -0.68 -15.82 11.11
N LYS A 522 -0.89 -14.61 10.60
CA LYS A 522 -0.68 -13.40 11.42
C LYS A 522 -1.69 -13.35 12.56
N ALA A 523 -1.33 -12.72 13.68
CA ALA A 523 -2.18 -12.64 14.88
C ALA A 523 -3.64 -12.27 14.57
N ILE A 524 -3.88 -11.27 13.71
CA ILE A 524 -5.24 -10.85 13.34
C ILE A 524 -5.96 -11.85 12.42
N GLU A 525 -5.24 -12.51 11.51
CA GLU A 525 -5.81 -13.53 10.62
C GLU A 525 -6.14 -14.79 11.42
N ALA A 526 -5.29 -15.17 12.37
CA ALA A 526 -5.54 -16.26 13.32
C ALA A 526 -6.75 -15.94 14.21
N ALA A 527 -6.87 -14.70 14.70
CA ALA A 527 -8.02 -14.25 15.48
C ALA A 527 -9.33 -14.27 14.67
N GLN A 528 -9.28 -13.87 13.40
CA GLN A 528 -10.44 -13.95 12.49
C GLN A 528 -10.89 -15.39 12.28
N VAL A 529 -9.95 -16.30 12.01
CA VAL A 529 -10.23 -17.73 11.90
C VAL A 529 -10.80 -18.26 13.21
N PHE A 530 -10.22 -17.89 14.36
CA PHE A 530 -10.69 -18.30 15.68
C PHE A 530 -12.16 -17.92 15.90
N VAL A 531 -12.52 -16.63 15.74
CA VAL A 531 -13.89 -16.17 16.03
C VAL A 531 -14.92 -16.67 15.01
N GLN A 532 -14.52 -16.85 13.74
CA GLN A 532 -15.39 -17.36 12.68
C GLN A 532 -15.69 -18.85 12.85
N GLU A 533 -14.65 -19.66 13.02
CA GLU A 533 -14.77 -21.13 13.11
C GLU A 533 -15.44 -21.58 14.41
N THR A 534 -15.28 -20.80 15.49
CA THR A 534 -15.96 -21.07 16.77
C THR A 534 -17.41 -20.56 16.79
N GLY A 535 -17.79 -19.75 15.79
CA GLY A 535 -19.13 -19.16 15.66
C GLY A 535 -19.42 -18.06 16.70
N ILE A 536 -18.38 -17.40 17.24
CA ILE A 536 -18.53 -16.30 18.19
C ILE A 536 -18.35 -14.91 17.55
N SER A 537 -18.13 -14.84 16.24
CA SER A 537 -17.84 -13.61 15.50
C SER A 537 -18.89 -12.51 15.64
N ASP A 538 -20.14 -12.88 15.92
CA ASP A 538 -21.24 -11.93 16.13
C ASP A 538 -21.21 -11.30 17.54
N SER A 539 -20.50 -11.93 18.48
CA SER A 539 -20.42 -11.53 19.89
C SER A 539 -19.04 -11.03 20.32
N LEU A 540 -17.98 -11.47 19.66
CA LEU A 540 -16.60 -11.08 19.93
C LEU A 540 -15.87 -10.87 18.60
N SER A 541 -15.47 -9.63 18.33
CA SER A 541 -14.67 -9.33 17.15
C SER A 541 -13.27 -9.95 17.26
N ALA A 542 -12.61 -10.17 16.12
CA ALA A 542 -11.24 -10.68 16.11
C ALA A 542 -10.27 -9.73 16.84
N GLU A 543 -10.51 -8.42 16.75
CA GLU A 543 -9.76 -7.39 17.45
C GLU A 543 -10.00 -7.44 18.96
N ASP A 544 -11.25 -7.56 19.42
CA ASP A 544 -11.58 -7.64 20.85
C ASP A 544 -11.07 -8.94 21.47
N PHE A 545 -11.14 -10.05 20.72
CA PHE A 545 -10.51 -11.32 21.11
C PHE A 545 -9.01 -11.15 21.38
N LEU A 546 -8.29 -10.42 20.50
CA LEU A 546 -6.86 -10.19 20.70
C LEU A 546 -6.58 -9.35 21.94
N VAL A 547 -7.40 -8.35 22.23
CA VAL A 547 -7.27 -7.49 23.42
C VAL A 547 -7.45 -8.31 24.68
N GLU A 548 -8.54 -9.06 24.76
CA GLU A 548 -8.85 -9.87 25.92
C GLU A 548 -7.82 -10.98 26.15
N ARG A 549 -7.43 -11.66 25.06
CA ARG A 549 -6.38 -12.67 25.10
C ARG A 549 -5.07 -12.09 25.66
N GLU A 550 -4.70 -10.91 25.20
CA GLU A 550 -3.49 -10.20 25.64
C GLU A 550 -3.54 -9.84 27.14
N GLU A 551 -4.70 -9.39 27.64
CA GLU A 551 -4.90 -9.09 29.06
C GLU A 551 -4.73 -10.34 29.93
N MET A 552 -5.33 -11.47 29.55
CA MET A 552 -5.18 -12.73 30.29
C MET A 552 -3.75 -13.25 30.26
N LEU A 553 -3.10 -13.23 29.09
CA LEU A 553 -1.72 -13.70 28.93
C LEU A 553 -0.72 -12.90 29.78
N GLN A 554 -0.93 -11.59 29.97
CA GLN A 554 -0.07 -10.77 30.83
C GLN A 554 -0.06 -11.23 32.29
N HIS A 555 -1.16 -11.81 32.77
CA HIS A 555 -1.25 -12.36 34.12
C HIS A 555 -0.64 -13.76 34.24
N MET A 556 -0.66 -14.54 33.15
CA MET A 556 -0.20 -15.92 33.13
C MET A 556 1.29 -16.06 32.79
N PHE A 557 1.84 -15.23 31.89
CA PHE A 557 3.26 -15.32 31.53
C PHE A 557 4.25 -15.30 32.70
N PRO A 558 4.03 -14.55 33.81
CA PRO A 558 4.89 -14.62 34.99
C PRO A 558 4.98 -16.01 35.65
N THR A 559 4.08 -16.95 35.32
CA THR A 559 4.08 -18.32 35.84
C THR A 559 4.70 -19.34 34.87
N SER A 560 5.30 -18.90 33.76
CA SER A 560 5.98 -19.77 32.79
C SER A 560 7.00 -20.68 33.46
N GLU A 561 7.04 -21.96 33.07
CA GLU A 561 7.98 -22.97 33.55
C GLU A 561 8.91 -23.40 32.43
N LEU A 562 10.09 -23.92 32.78
CA LEU A 562 11.02 -24.48 31.80
C LEU A 562 10.52 -25.83 31.30
N LEU A 563 10.64 -26.06 29.99
CA LEU A 563 10.37 -27.37 29.41
C LEU A 563 11.46 -28.38 29.79
N PRO A 564 11.13 -29.69 29.85
CA PRO A 564 12.09 -30.73 30.21
C PRO A 564 13.36 -30.68 29.35
N GLY A 565 14.52 -30.73 30.01
CA GLY A 565 15.83 -30.70 29.33
C GLY A 565 16.38 -29.29 29.03
N ALA A 566 15.55 -28.24 29.03
CA ALA A 566 15.98 -26.88 28.71
C ALA A 566 17.11 -26.37 29.64
N SER A 567 16.91 -26.47 30.95
CA SER A 567 17.92 -26.05 31.95
C SER A 567 19.22 -26.85 31.83
N HIS A 568 19.11 -28.18 31.68
CA HIS A 568 20.25 -29.08 31.61
C HIS A 568 21.12 -28.80 30.38
N LEU A 569 20.50 -28.69 29.19
CA LEU A 569 21.21 -28.44 27.94
C LEU A 569 21.89 -27.07 27.94
N VAL A 570 21.19 -26.01 28.32
CA VAL A 570 21.73 -24.64 28.34
C VAL A 570 22.92 -24.54 29.30
N ARG A 571 22.79 -25.08 30.52
CA ARG A 571 23.88 -25.06 31.52
C ARG A 571 25.08 -25.88 31.06
N HIS A 572 24.85 -27.04 30.44
CA HIS A 572 25.91 -27.87 29.88
C HIS A 572 26.70 -27.15 28.79
N LEU A 573 26.01 -26.57 27.81
CA LEU A 573 26.65 -25.84 26.71
C LEU A 573 27.45 -24.64 27.21
N HIS A 574 26.88 -23.87 28.15
CA HIS A 574 27.57 -22.75 28.79
C HIS A 574 28.81 -23.22 29.57
N ALA A 575 28.70 -24.29 30.38
CA ALA A 575 29.82 -24.83 31.16
C ALA A 575 30.98 -25.33 30.27
N LYS A 576 30.67 -25.79 29.05
CA LYS A 576 31.66 -26.21 28.06
C LYS A 576 32.13 -25.07 27.13
N GLY A 577 31.73 -23.83 27.41
CA GLY A 577 32.18 -22.64 26.69
C GLY A 577 31.60 -22.49 25.28
N ILE A 578 30.48 -23.16 24.97
CA ILE A 578 29.80 -23.00 23.68
C ILE A 578 28.98 -21.70 23.73
N PRO A 579 29.19 -20.75 22.79
CA PRO A 579 28.37 -19.55 22.72
C PRO A 579 26.92 -19.90 22.41
N ILE A 580 26.03 -19.46 23.29
CA ILE A 580 24.59 -19.70 23.20
C ILE A 580 23.81 -18.38 23.26
N CYS A 581 22.74 -18.26 22.48
CA CYS A 581 21.86 -17.09 22.53
C CYS A 581 20.39 -17.45 22.32
N VAL A 582 19.51 -16.48 22.55
CA VAL A 582 18.06 -16.61 22.34
C VAL A 582 17.61 -15.75 21.16
N ALA A 583 16.79 -16.32 20.28
CA ALA A 583 16.18 -15.64 19.13
C ALA A 583 14.67 -15.93 19.09
N THR A 584 13.88 -15.09 19.75
CA THR A 584 12.43 -15.29 19.93
C THR A 584 11.59 -14.26 19.17
N GLY A 585 10.46 -14.71 18.63
CA GLY A 585 9.45 -13.82 18.04
C GLY A 585 8.74 -12.94 19.07
N SER A 586 8.91 -13.19 20.37
CA SER A 586 8.35 -12.38 21.46
C SER A 586 8.90 -10.96 21.46
N HIS A 587 8.03 -9.98 21.70
CA HIS A 587 8.42 -8.59 21.95
C HIS A 587 8.95 -8.41 23.38
N ARG A 588 9.72 -7.36 23.63
CA ARG A 588 10.39 -7.10 24.91
C ARG A 588 9.49 -7.27 26.14
N ARG A 589 8.30 -6.68 26.10
CA ARG A 589 7.34 -6.75 27.22
C ARG A 589 6.96 -8.19 27.58
N HIS A 590 6.70 -9.04 26.58
CA HIS A 590 6.35 -10.45 26.82
C HIS A 590 7.57 -11.26 27.25
N PHE A 591 8.72 -11.01 26.66
CA PHE A 591 9.96 -11.65 27.05
C PHE A 591 10.27 -11.42 28.54
N GLU A 592 10.18 -10.17 29.01
CA GLU A 592 10.41 -9.82 30.42
C GLU A 592 9.44 -10.55 31.37
N LEU A 593 8.15 -10.64 31.00
CA LEU A 593 7.17 -11.36 31.81
C LEU A 593 7.43 -12.87 31.84
N LYS A 594 7.74 -13.48 30.70
CA LYS A 594 7.96 -14.94 30.56
C LYS A 594 9.24 -15.40 31.27
N THR A 595 10.27 -14.56 31.27
CA THR A 595 11.60 -14.90 31.80
C THR A 595 11.82 -14.47 33.25
N GLN A 596 10.86 -13.79 33.88
CA GLN A 596 10.99 -13.21 35.22
C GLN A 596 11.49 -14.19 36.29
N ARG A 597 11.06 -15.47 36.23
CA ARG A 597 11.48 -16.52 37.18
C ARG A 597 12.76 -17.26 36.79
N HIS A 598 13.25 -17.03 35.57
CA HIS A 598 14.34 -17.81 34.95
C HIS A 598 15.55 -16.95 34.61
N GLY A 599 15.66 -15.75 35.19
CA GLY A 599 16.71 -14.79 34.90
C GLY A 599 18.13 -15.37 35.02
N GLU A 600 18.36 -16.28 35.97
CA GLU A 600 19.63 -17.00 36.09
C GLU A 600 19.97 -17.79 34.82
N LEU A 601 19.03 -18.57 34.27
CA LEU A 601 19.25 -19.36 33.06
C LEU A 601 19.51 -18.47 31.84
N PHE A 602 18.69 -17.43 31.65
CA PHE A 602 18.84 -16.52 30.52
C PHE A 602 20.09 -15.64 30.64
N SER A 603 20.63 -15.42 31.84
CA SER A 603 21.91 -14.72 32.04
C SER A 603 23.14 -15.51 31.56
N LEU A 604 23.00 -16.82 31.36
CA LEU A 604 24.04 -17.67 30.76
C LEU A 604 24.13 -17.49 29.24
N MET A 605 23.15 -16.81 28.63
CA MET A 605 23.09 -16.57 27.20
C MET A 605 23.91 -15.34 26.84
N HIS A 606 24.72 -15.42 25.80
CA HIS A 606 25.57 -14.32 25.33
C HIS A 606 24.77 -13.06 25.01
N HIS A 607 23.62 -13.22 24.36
CA HIS A 607 22.72 -12.12 24.02
C HIS A 607 21.30 -12.66 23.74
N VAL A 608 20.35 -11.73 23.59
CA VAL A 608 18.96 -12.02 23.24
C VAL A 608 18.56 -11.15 22.05
N VAL A 609 17.93 -11.76 21.04
CA VAL A 609 17.29 -11.08 19.92
C VAL A 609 15.78 -11.29 20.01
N LEU A 610 15.04 -10.20 19.97
CA LEU A 610 13.59 -10.15 20.18
C LEU A 610 12.87 -9.84 18.87
N GLY A 611 11.56 -10.09 18.81
CA GLY A 611 10.74 -9.84 17.63
C GLY A 611 10.55 -8.35 17.30
N ASP A 612 10.78 -7.45 18.27
CA ASP A 612 10.81 -5.99 18.10
C ASP A 612 12.23 -5.40 17.92
N ASP A 613 13.22 -6.25 17.71
CA ASP A 613 14.59 -5.80 17.46
C ASP A 613 14.69 -5.04 16.11
N PRO A 614 15.37 -3.88 16.04
CA PRO A 614 15.46 -3.08 14.81
C PRO A 614 16.07 -3.80 13.61
N GLU A 615 16.90 -4.82 13.84
CA GLU A 615 17.50 -5.64 12.77
C GLU A 615 16.50 -6.67 12.21
N VAL A 616 15.41 -6.96 12.93
CA VAL A 616 14.36 -7.89 12.55
C VAL A 616 13.27 -7.16 11.77
N LYS A 617 13.46 -7.03 10.45
CA LYS A 617 12.51 -6.33 9.57
C LYS A 617 11.26 -7.16 9.28
N LYS A 618 11.40 -8.48 9.26
CA LYS A 618 10.32 -9.46 9.05
C LYS A 618 10.46 -10.60 10.05
N GLY A 619 9.35 -10.99 10.67
CA GLY A 619 9.30 -12.18 11.53
C GLY A 619 9.46 -13.49 10.73
N LYS A 620 9.58 -14.61 11.46
CA LYS A 620 9.62 -15.97 10.92
C LYS A 620 8.44 -16.20 9.94
N PRO A 621 8.64 -16.80 8.75
CA PRO A 621 9.79 -17.58 8.29
C PRO A 621 10.94 -16.78 7.63
N SER A 622 10.96 -15.45 7.75
CA SER A 622 12.11 -14.65 7.30
C SER A 622 13.36 -14.99 8.14
N PRO A 623 14.56 -15.03 7.55
CA PRO A 623 15.79 -15.37 8.27
C PRO A 623 16.30 -14.25 9.19
N ASP A 624 15.71 -13.06 9.13
CA ASP A 624 16.19 -11.82 9.77
C ASP A 624 16.58 -12.01 11.24
N ILE A 625 15.75 -12.70 12.04
CA ILE A 625 16.00 -12.89 13.47
C ILE A 625 17.22 -13.76 13.77
N PHE A 626 17.40 -14.83 12.99
CA PHE A 626 18.54 -15.72 13.15
C PHE A 626 19.83 -15.09 12.60
N LEU A 627 19.74 -14.33 11.51
CA LEU A 627 20.88 -13.56 10.98
C LEU A 627 21.34 -12.47 11.96
N ALA A 628 20.40 -11.76 12.60
CA ALA A 628 20.72 -10.79 13.64
C ALA A 628 21.37 -11.45 14.87
N ALA A 629 20.86 -12.61 15.30
CA ALA A 629 21.45 -13.37 16.40
C ALA A 629 22.87 -13.87 16.05
N ALA A 630 23.07 -14.44 14.86
CA ALA A 630 24.39 -14.88 14.41
C ALA A 630 25.40 -13.72 14.30
N GLY A 631 24.96 -12.54 13.87
CA GLY A 631 25.81 -11.35 13.72
C GLY A 631 26.28 -10.74 15.04
N ARG A 632 25.68 -11.12 16.18
CA ARG A 632 26.01 -10.61 17.52
C ARG A 632 26.95 -11.51 18.32
N PHE A 633 27.34 -12.67 17.79
CA PHE A 633 28.42 -13.46 18.39
C PHE A 633 29.77 -12.77 18.19
N GLU A 634 30.63 -12.83 19.22
CA GLU A 634 31.97 -12.24 19.17
C GLU A 634 32.91 -13.02 18.24
N GLY A 635 33.70 -12.28 17.43
CA GLY A 635 34.79 -12.84 16.62
C GLY A 635 34.42 -13.20 15.18
N SER A 636 34.41 -12.21 14.26
CA SER A 636 34.19 -12.37 12.80
C SER A 636 32.85 -13.04 12.42
N PRO A 637 32.33 -12.86 11.18
CA PRO A 637 31.05 -13.46 10.82
C PRO A 637 31.10 -15.00 10.95
N VAL A 638 30.27 -15.53 11.85
CA VAL A 638 30.13 -16.97 12.07
C VAL A 638 29.51 -17.60 10.82
N ASP A 639 30.13 -18.67 10.31
CA ASP A 639 29.56 -19.46 9.21
C ASP A 639 28.22 -20.05 9.65
N PRO A 640 27.09 -19.71 9.00
CA PRO A 640 25.77 -20.20 9.38
C PRO A 640 25.69 -21.73 9.47
N LYS A 641 26.50 -22.47 8.68
CA LYS A 641 26.53 -23.94 8.72
C LYS A 641 27.07 -24.51 10.03
N LYS A 642 27.77 -23.71 10.84
CA LYS A 642 28.29 -24.10 12.17
C LYS A 642 27.36 -23.69 13.31
N ILE A 643 26.19 -23.15 12.99
CA ILE A 643 25.18 -22.72 13.96
C ILE A 643 24.07 -23.77 13.99
N LEU A 644 23.77 -24.25 15.20
CA LEU A 644 22.64 -25.14 15.46
C LEU A 644 21.50 -24.34 16.09
N VAL A 645 20.34 -24.35 15.46
CA VAL A 645 19.12 -23.73 15.95
C VAL A 645 18.22 -24.79 16.57
N PHE A 646 17.68 -24.52 17.75
CA PHE A 646 16.57 -25.30 18.30
C PHE A 646 15.26 -24.52 18.13
N GLU A 647 14.22 -25.19 17.64
CA GLU A 647 12.92 -24.57 17.32
C GLU A 647 11.77 -25.58 17.52
N ASP A 648 10.57 -25.12 17.87
CA ASP A 648 9.39 -25.95 18.06
C ASP A 648 8.39 -25.86 16.88
N ALA A 649 8.44 -24.76 16.11
CA ALA A 649 7.46 -24.38 15.11
C ALA A 649 8.00 -24.48 13.66
N PRO A 650 7.19 -24.95 12.69
CA PRO A 650 7.60 -25.07 11.29
C PRO A 650 8.07 -23.75 10.65
N SER A 651 7.47 -22.61 11.04
CA SER A 651 7.88 -21.30 10.55
C SER A 651 9.29 -20.92 11.00
N GLY A 652 9.68 -21.34 12.21
CA GLY A 652 11.02 -21.08 12.73
C GLY A 652 12.06 -22.00 12.14
N VAL A 653 11.72 -23.28 11.95
CA VAL A 653 12.52 -24.23 11.16
C VAL A 653 12.84 -23.65 9.79
N LEU A 654 11.82 -23.16 9.07
CA LEU A 654 12.02 -22.56 7.75
C LEU A 654 12.88 -21.29 7.81
N ALA A 655 12.73 -20.45 8.84
CA ALA A 655 13.58 -19.27 9.03
C ALA A 655 15.05 -19.64 9.26
N ALA A 656 15.34 -20.66 10.07
CA ALA A 656 16.70 -21.14 10.32
C ALA A 656 17.34 -21.71 9.05
N LYS A 657 16.58 -22.49 8.26
CA LYS A 657 17.05 -23.01 6.97
C LYS A 657 17.28 -21.90 5.95
N ASN A 658 16.40 -20.90 5.90
CA ASN A 658 16.58 -19.70 5.06
C ASN A 658 17.82 -18.88 5.46
N ALA A 659 18.22 -18.95 6.74
CA ALA A 659 19.45 -18.32 7.23
C ALA A 659 20.72 -19.17 6.95
N GLY A 660 20.56 -20.38 6.39
CA GLY A 660 21.67 -21.29 6.09
C GLY A 660 22.17 -22.11 7.29
N MET A 661 21.39 -22.19 8.37
CA MET A 661 21.76 -22.86 9.62
C MET A 661 21.24 -24.30 9.68
N GLN A 662 21.81 -25.09 10.60
CA GLN A 662 21.28 -26.42 10.93
C GLN A 662 20.20 -26.29 12.00
N VAL A 663 19.16 -27.13 11.97
CA VAL A 663 18.02 -27.01 12.88
C VAL A 663 17.59 -28.34 13.49
N VAL A 664 17.43 -28.34 14.81
CA VAL A 664 16.78 -29.40 15.59
C VAL A 664 15.37 -28.91 15.91
N MET A 665 14.37 -29.68 15.52
CA MET A 665 12.97 -29.37 15.80
C MET A 665 12.49 -30.16 17.03
N VAL A 666 11.79 -29.51 17.96
CA VAL A 666 11.10 -30.13 19.09
C VAL A 666 9.61 -29.79 19.01
N PRO A 667 8.84 -30.44 18.12
CA PRO A 667 7.45 -30.07 17.85
C PRO A 667 6.51 -30.47 19.00
N ASP A 668 5.36 -29.80 19.10
CA ASP A 668 4.22 -30.32 19.87
C ASP A 668 3.85 -31.72 19.33
N PRO A 669 3.67 -32.75 20.19
CA PRO A 669 3.38 -34.13 19.75
C PRO A 669 2.15 -34.28 18.85
N ARG A 670 1.25 -33.29 18.83
CA ARG A 670 0.02 -33.29 18.04
C ARG A 670 0.19 -32.62 16.67
N LEU A 671 1.38 -32.12 16.34
CA LEU A 671 1.70 -31.55 15.04
C LEU A 671 1.77 -32.64 13.95
N ASP A 672 1.28 -32.32 12.75
CA ASP A 672 1.32 -33.25 11.61
C ASP A 672 2.76 -33.49 11.12
N ILE A 673 3.10 -34.76 10.90
CA ILE A 673 4.44 -35.23 10.49
C ILE A 673 4.89 -34.59 9.16
N SER A 674 3.97 -34.21 8.28
CA SER A 674 4.28 -33.51 7.03
C SER A 674 5.00 -32.17 7.23
N HIS A 675 4.92 -31.57 8.42
CA HIS A 675 5.65 -30.36 8.77
C HIS A 675 7.09 -30.60 9.25
N HIS A 676 7.51 -31.86 9.40
CA HIS A 676 8.81 -32.21 9.94
C HIS A 676 9.92 -32.33 8.87
N GLU A 677 9.57 -32.43 7.58
CA GLU A 677 10.49 -32.79 6.49
C GLU A 677 11.68 -31.83 6.31
N THR A 678 11.58 -30.59 6.81
CA THR A 678 12.59 -29.55 6.60
C THR A 678 13.65 -29.47 7.71
N ALA A 679 13.44 -30.14 8.85
CA ALA A 679 14.36 -30.12 9.99
C ALA A 679 15.52 -31.11 9.81
N ASP A 680 16.69 -30.81 10.38
CA ASP A 680 17.88 -31.68 10.27
C ASP A 680 17.91 -32.81 11.32
N GLN A 681 17.14 -32.65 12.41
CA GLN A 681 16.78 -33.67 13.40
C GLN A 681 15.46 -33.26 14.07
N ILE A 682 14.66 -34.24 14.48
CA ILE A 682 13.42 -34.04 15.23
C ILE A 682 13.55 -34.79 16.55
N LEU A 683 13.19 -34.15 17.65
CA LEU A 683 13.19 -34.73 18.99
C LEU A 683 11.82 -34.58 19.63
N SER A 684 11.45 -35.49 20.53
CA SER A 684 10.22 -35.31 21.32
C SER A 684 10.45 -34.40 22.53
N SER A 685 11.70 -34.25 22.96
CA SER A 685 12.11 -33.44 24.10
C SER A 685 13.59 -33.06 24.00
N LEU A 686 13.98 -31.93 24.62
CA LEU A 686 15.38 -31.55 24.75
C LEU A 686 16.20 -32.54 25.60
N LEU A 687 15.56 -33.41 26.37
CA LEU A 687 16.22 -34.51 27.10
C LEU A 687 16.83 -35.57 26.17
N GLU A 688 16.31 -35.71 24.95
CA GLU A 688 16.77 -36.71 23.98
C GLU A 688 17.90 -36.19 23.09
N PHE A 689 18.26 -34.91 23.21
CA PHE A 689 19.32 -34.33 22.40
C PHE A 689 20.66 -34.94 22.77
N ASP A 690 21.37 -35.51 21.80
CA ASP A 690 22.76 -35.95 21.95
C ASP A 690 23.71 -34.89 21.38
N PRO A 691 24.46 -34.15 22.22
CA PRO A 691 25.42 -33.16 21.74
C PRO A 691 26.52 -33.77 20.87
N ALA A 692 26.95 -35.01 21.15
CA ALA A 692 28.07 -35.65 20.46
C ALA A 692 27.77 -35.88 18.97
N TYR A 693 26.51 -36.19 18.64
CA TYR A 693 26.04 -36.35 17.26
C TYR A 693 26.26 -35.08 16.41
N TRP A 694 26.26 -33.89 17.04
CA TRP A 694 26.47 -32.60 16.38
C TRP A 694 27.91 -32.06 16.50
N GLY A 695 28.83 -32.87 17.05
CA GLY A 695 30.19 -32.45 17.33
C GLY A 695 30.30 -31.46 18.50
N LEU A 696 29.25 -31.34 19.32
CA LEU A 696 29.27 -30.60 20.58
C LEU A 696 29.79 -31.51 21.72
N PRO A 697 30.31 -30.94 22.81
CA PRO A 697 30.78 -31.72 23.96
C PRO A 697 29.66 -32.59 24.54
N ALA A 698 29.91 -33.90 24.64
CA ALA A 698 28.94 -34.87 25.19
C ALA A 698 28.55 -34.51 26.64
N PHE A 699 27.35 -34.91 27.06
CA PHE A 699 26.97 -34.87 28.47
C PHE A 699 27.95 -35.71 29.29
N GLU A 700 28.26 -35.25 30.50
CA GLU A 700 29.07 -36.05 31.42
C GLU A 700 28.24 -37.26 31.85
N ASN A 701 28.79 -38.47 31.71
CA ASN A 701 28.17 -39.64 32.28
C ASN A 701 28.13 -39.43 33.79
N VAL A 702 26.93 -39.25 34.34
CA VAL A 702 26.72 -39.33 35.78
C VAL A 702 27.04 -40.79 36.14
N GLU A 703 28.23 -41.04 36.68
CA GLU A 703 28.46 -42.29 37.40
C GLU A 703 27.36 -42.42 38.46
N SER A 704 26.68 -43.56 38.38
CA SER A 704 25.51 -44.01 39.13
C SER A 704 25.43 -43.59 40.60
#